data_AF-A0A9Q1HN30-F1
#
_entry.id   AF-A0A9Q1HN30-F1
#
_cell.length_a   1.000
_cell.length_b   1.000
_cell.length_c   1.000
_cell.angle_alpha   90.00
_cell.angle_beta   90.00
_cell.angle_gamma   90.00
#
_symmetry.space_group_name_H-M   'P 1'
#
loop_
_entity.id
_entity.type
_entity.pdbx_description
1 polymer ?
#
loop_
_entity_poly.entity_id
_entity_poly.type
_entity_poly.pdbx_seq_one_letter_code
_entity_poly.pdbx_strand_id
1 'polypeptide(L)'
;MGTFMHHIWIYSLVLFAETEVLGSNVCTLRGVSTCKQCLAIHPTCAWCYQEDFGKGVARSSRCDLQERLLDAGCAAQFLEFPTSSLSVEEDRPLSDKATGGEEDVIQVRPQKLHITLRPDDSKRFTVQVRQVEQYPLDLYYLMDLSYSMKDDLRSLVVLGNDLVKEMGRTTSNLRMGFGAFVDKPLSPYMYIASEEDLANPCRRIKSICLPQFGYKHVLSLTEKVSQFTKEVENQAVSRNRDSPEGGFDAIMQAIVCKDKIGWRPGASHLLVFSTDAKTHIALDGRIAGLVQPNDGMCHLDSSGNYDMASTLDYPSLALLTEKMSKNNINLILAVTQRVLPLYKNYSALLPGSVVGVLSYDSRNVIQLIKTAYAKIRSKVELELRGVPKELSISFNATCQNGELTPGLKSCSGMKTGDTVSFSVEVQLRGCPAEKSSTFVLKPLGFRDTVHVAVDFQCECGCQDDARPDSPVCNQGNGTYECGVCQCHPGWLGPRCQCSEGHFSQDALDDCSPPAAGPLEAPPACSGRGDCVCGQCVCHASRSGKVWGRYCECDNFNCLRYKGEMCSGHGMCDCGFCQCDAGWKGENCNCTTRTDGCTTSIGLLCSGRGQCVCGACECTQPGAYGSTCDKCPTCPDACTSKMECVECGHFKRGRLFKDKSCSQICRDEIQLVKELRFYAENSRNCSYKNEDDCMEHFQYYEDASGKSILFLVEVPDCPEGPNILVVLLSVIGAILFLGLIGLLIWKLLVTIHDRREFAKFEDEKARAKWDTGNNPLYVGATSTFTNVTWAALNDFLQHQQFPVISTNMAAPCAVGVAEEGDDSEILQNSVKAPENESKRPQFGTRFLKDPRQVFQHNAWDNVEWTEAQEVAARQKVLENSQPLPLEKQEEYDSRANEYWNDFYKIHENRFFKDRHWLFTEFPELAPNCRHHPSAQTEAAAEQEPNCRQHLGSQSGGADEDTLGASSDVTPLAETEASPIANGDFPGSSSTYRILEVGCGVGNTVFPILKTNNDPGLFVYCCDFSRTAVELVKSNAEYDPARCLAFVHDLSEETASFPVPQGSLDVIVLIFVLSALHPDKMQASIRKLAQLLKPGGVLLLRDYGRYDMAQLRFKKGRCLSENFYVRGDGTRVFFFTQDELHEMFTQAGLEKVQNLVDRRLQVNRGKQLTMYRVWIQCKYRKA
;
A
#
# COMPACT_ATOMS: atom_id res chain seq x y z
N MET A 1 -51.80 38.83 25.80
CA MET A 1 -52.64 38.79 24.58
C MET A 1 -52.22 39.94 23.69
N GLY A 2 -51.62 39.69 22.52
CA GLY A 2 -51.12 40.77 21.64
C GLY A 2 -50.29 40.32 20.43
N THR A 3 -49.78 39.09 20.42
CA THR A 3 -48.85 38.56 19.41
C THR A 3 -49.37 37.29 18.71
N PHE A 4 -50.70 37.13 18.59
CA PHE A 4 -51.31 35.90 18.05
C PHE A 4 -52.28 36.10 16.87
N MET A 5 -52.55 37.34 16.43
CA MET A 5 -53.46 37.60 15.28
C MET A 5 -52.75 37.94 13.97
N HIS A 6 -51.47 38.36 13.99
CA HIS A 6 -50.77 38.79 12.77
C HIS A 6 -50.34 37.65 11.82
N HIS A 7 -50.17 36.42 12.31
CA HIS A 7 -49.75 35.29 11.46
C HIS A 7 -50.90 34.59 10.70
N ILE A 8 -52.16 34.75 11.15
CA ILE A 8 -53.32 34.06 10.56
C ILE A 8 -53.73 34.70 9.21
N TRP A 9 -53.54 36.01 9.06
CA TRP A 9 -53.90 36.75 7.83
C TRP A 9 -52.95 36.48 6.65
N ILE A 10 -51.70 36.09 6.90
CA ILE A 10 -50.73 35.77 5.84
C ILE A 10 -50.99 34.37 5.28
N TYR A 11 -51.40 33.41 6.12
CA TYR A 11 -51.68 32.03 5.69
C TYR A 11 -52.98 31.84 4.88
N SER A 12 -53.90 32.81 4.91
CA SER A 12 -55.16 32.73 4.16
C SER A 12 -55.10 33.31 2.73
N LEU A 13 -53.97 33.93 2.35
CA LEU A 13 -53.81 34.61 1.05
C LEU A 13 -52.90 33.87 0.05
N VAL A 14 -52.48 32.64 0.39
CA VAL A 14 -51.68 31.76 -0.48
C VAL A 14 -52.51 30.61 -1.09
N LEU A 15 -53.77 30.44 -0.65
CA LEU A 15 -54.63 29.30 -0.99
C LEU A 15 -55.60 29.50 -2.17
N PHE A 16 -55.57 30.65 -2.84
CA PHE A 16 -56.34 30.90 -4.07
C PHE A 16 -55.52 31.68 -5.10
N ALA A 17 -54.44 31.06 -5.57
CA ALA A 17 -53.60 31.54 -6.67
C ALA A 17 -53.11 30.43 -7.61
N GLU A 18 -53.76 29.26 -7.63
CA GLU A 18 -53.61 28.30 -8.73
C GLU A 18 -54.36 28.80 -9.96
N THR A 19 -53.78 29.78 -10.65
CA THR A 19 -54.10 30.03 -12.06
C THR A 19 -53.50 28.89 -12.87
N GLU A 20 -54.33 28.05 -13.47
CA GLU A 20 -53.87 26.99 -14.38
C GLU A 20 -53.03 27.59 -15.51
N VAL A 21 -51.71 27.34 -15.51
CA VAL A 21 -50.82 27.74 -16.60
C VAL A 21 -51.05 26.76 -17.76
N LEU A 22 -51.94 27.15 -18.66
CA LEU A 22 -52.42 26.30 -19.74
C LEU A 22 -51.31 25.94 -20.75
N GLY A 23 -50.95 24.65 -20.82
CA GLY A 23 -50.56 24.04 -22.10
C GLY A 23 -49.08 23.76 -22.40
N SER A 24 -48.14 23.78 -21.45
CA SER A 24 -46.76 23.32 -21.71
C SER A 24 -46.26 22.23 -20.74
N ASN A 25 -45.65 21.17 -21.30
CA ASN A 25 -44.91 20.14 -20.57
C ASN A 25 -43.80 19.57 -21.48
N VAL A 26 -43.01 18.61 -20.99
CA VAL A 26 -41.86 18.05 -21.71
C VAL A 26 -42.21 17.54 -23.13
N CYS A 27 -43.39 16.96 -23.32
CA CYS A 27 -43.86 16.41 -24.59
C CYS A 27 -44.30 17.50 -25.58
N THR A 28 -44.96 18.56 -25.10
CA THR A 28 -45.48 19.64 -25.97
C THR A 28 -44.44 20.72 -26.28
N LEU A 29 -43.38 20.84 -25.47
CA LEU A 29 -42.36 21.90 -25.59
C LEU A 29 -41.42 21.76 -26.80
N ARG A 30 -41.26 20.58 -27.41
CA ARG A 30 -40.26 20.32 -28.48
C ARG A 30 -40.78 20.45 -29.93
N GLY A 31 -42.01 20.93 -30.15
CA GLY A 31 -42.53 21.23 -31.49
C GLY A 31 -42.57 20.05 -32.47
N VAL A 32 -42.80 18.83 -31.95
CA VAL A 32 -42.62 17.57 -32.67
C VAL A 32 -43.72 17.27 -33.69
N SER A 33 -43.32 16.76 -34.87
CA SER A 33 -44.21 16.51 -36.02
C SER A 33 -44.52 15.03 -36.31
N THR A 34 -43.82 14.06 -35.69
CA THR A 34 -44.00 12.62 -35.95
C THR A 34 -44.13 11.80 -34.66
N CYS A 35 -44.82 10.66 -34.74
CA CYS A 35 -45.00 9.74 -33.61
C CYS A 35 -43.66 9.22 -33.06
N LYS A 36 -42.75 8.78 -33.95
CA LYS A 36 -41.41 8.27 -33.58
C LYS A 36 -40.58 9.29 -32.78
N GLN A 37 -40.61 10.56 -33.19
CA GLN A 37 -39.97 11.65 -32.43
C GLN A 37 -40.66 11.88 -31.08
N CYS A 38 -41.99 11.79 -31.01
CA CYS A 38 -42.76 12.02 -29.78
C CYS A 38 -42.41 11.01 -28.68
N LEU A 39 -42.37 9.72 -29.02
CA LEU A 39 -42.04 8.67 -28.07
C LEU A 39 -40.59 8.75 -27.56
N ALA A 40 -39.71 9.37 -28.36
CA ALA A 40 -38.30 9.64 -28.04
C ALA A 40 -38.05 10.95 -27.25
N ILE A 41 -39.08 11.71 -26.87
CA ILE A 41 -38.90 12.90 -26.01
C ILE A 41 -38.66 12.48 -24.55
N HIS A 42 -39.52 11.59 -24.04
CA HIS A 42 -39.56 11.15 -22.65
C HIS A 42 -40.47 9.91 -22.53
N PRO A 43 -40.22 8.96 -21.59
CA PRO A 43 -41.05 7.76 -21.43
C PRO A 43 -42.54 8.01 -21.15
N THR A 44 -42.90 9.18 -20.60
CA THR A 44 -44.30 9.55 -20.30
C THR A 44 -45.06 10.13 -21.49
N CYS A 45 -44.40 10.38 -22.63
CA CYS A 45 -45.06 10.93 -23.81
C CYS A 45 -45.79 9.84 -24.60
N ALA A 46 -47.00 10.17 -25.03
CA ALA A 46 -47.86 9.36 -25.88
C ALA A 46 -48.24 10.15 -27.14
N TRP A 47 -48.69 9.46 -28.18
CA TRP A 47 -49.12 10.09 -29.43
C TRP A 47 -50.55 9.70 -29.81
N CYS A 48 -51.37 10.68 -30.21
CA CYS A 48 -52.73 10.43 -30.72
C CYS A 48 -52.75 10.43 -32.25
N TYR A 49 -53.01 9.28 -32.87
CA TYR A 49 -53.09 9.13 -34.34
C TYR A 49 -54.52 9.25 -34.92
N GLN A 50 -55.52 9.55 -34.09
CA GLN A 50 -56.92 9.70 -34.50
C GLN A 50 -57.14 10.83 -35.53
N GLU A 51 -57.87 10.57 -36.61
CA GLU A 51 -58.05 11.46 -37.77
C GLU A 51 -58.72 12.82 -37.50
N ASP A 52 -59.60 12.87 -36.49
CA ASP A 52 -60.37 14.07 -36.12
C ASP A 52 -59.92 14.75 -34.83
N PHE A 53 -58.93 14.19 -34.14
CA PHE A 53 -58.33 14.79 -32.96
C PHE A 53 -57.81 16.21 -33.24
N GLY A 54 -58.21 17.14 -32.37
CA GLY A 54 -57.90 18.57 -32.44
C GLY A 54 -58.81 19.42 -33.35
N LYS A 55 -59.80 18.85 -34.04
CA LYS A 55 -60.77 19.66 -34.82
C LYS A 55 -61.66 20.48 -33.89
N GLY A 56 -61.42 21.80 -33.83
CA GLY A 56 -62.22 22.77 -33.10
C GLY A 56 -61.63 23.22 -31.74
N VAL A 57 -60.54 22.61 -31.28
CA VAL A 57 -59.83 23.03 -30.06
C VAL A 57 -58.47 23.64 -30.44
N ALA A 58 -58.35 24.96 -30.29
CA ALA A 58 -57.09 25.65 -30.50
C ALA A 58 -56.01 25.14 -29.50
N ARG A 59 -54.82 24.81 -30.01
CA ARG A 59 -53.62 24.37 -29.27
C ARG A 59 -53.61 22.92 -28.72
N SER A 60 -54.43 22.02 -29.24
CA SER A 60 -54.29 20.57 -28.95
C SER A 60 -53.06 19.97 -29.66
N SER A 61 -52.10 19.44 -28.89
CA SER A 61 -50.93 18.73 -29.43
C SER A 61 -51.25 17.25 -29.64
N ARG A 62 -50.77 16.65 -30.75
CA ARG A 62 -50.81 15.19 -30.94
C ARG A 62 -49.81 14.43 -30.10
N CYS A 63 -48.77 15.11 -29.61
CA CYS A 63 -47.80 14.59 -28.64
C CYS A 63 -48.04 15.25 -27.27
N ASP A 64 -48.48 14.50 -26.28
CA ASP A 64 -48.70 14.97 -24.90
C ASP A 64 -48.57 13.77 -23.93
N LEU A 65 -48.85 13.97 -22.65
CA LEU A 65 -48.99 12.90 -21.66
C LEU A 65 -50.24 12.06 -21.96
N GLN A 66 -50.18 10.75 -21.70
CA GLN A 66 -51.29 9.80 -21.93
C GLN A 66 -52.63 10.32 -21.39
N GLU A 67 -52.67 10.75 -20.12
CA GLU A 67 -53.87 11.25 -19.45
C GLU A 67 -54.48 12.45 -20.21
N ARG A 68 -53.65 13.43 -20.57
CA ARG A 68 -54.07 14.62 -21.32
C ARG A 68 -54.60 14.33 -22.71
N LEU A 69 -54.06 13.33 -23.41
CA LEU A 69 -54.60 12.92 -24.72
C LEU A 69 -55.99 12.28 -24.58
N LEU A 70 -56.22 11.49 -23.52
CA LEU A 70 -57.53 10.91 -23.22
C LEU A 70 -58.53 11.99 -22.82
N ASP A 71 -58.15 12.92 -21.93
CA ASP A 71 -58.98 14.08 -21.52
C ASP A 71 -59.31 15.00 -22.70
N ALA A 72 -58.38 15.17 -23.65
CA ALA A 72 -58.58 15.91 -24.89
C ALA A 72 -59.42 15.14 -25.95
N GLY A 73 -59.93 13.95 -25.62
CA GLY A 73 -60.85 13.19 -26.47
C GLY A 73 -60.21 12.23 -27.47
N CYS A 74 -58.93 11.87 -27.30
CA CYS A 74 -58.34 10.76 -28.06
C CYS A 74 -58.92 9.42 -27.56
N ALA A 75 -59.53 8.63 -28.43
CA ALA A 75 -59.99 7.29 -28.04
C ALA A 75 -58.77 6.36 -27.86
N ALA A 76 -58.77 5.54 -26.80
CA ALA A 76 -57.61 4.72 -26.40
C ALA A 76 -57.07 3.76 -27.48
N GLN A 77 -57.90 3.36 -28.44
CA GLN A 77 -57.48 2.57 -29.61
C GLN A 77 -56.56 3.31 -30.59
N PHE A 78 -56.62 4.65 -30.59
CA PHE A 78 -55.82 5.55 -31.42
C PHE A 78 -54.65 6.20 -30.64
N LEU A 79 -54.30 5.63 -29.49
CA LEU A 79 -53.22 6.10 -28.62
C LEU A 79 -51.99 5.19 -28.75
N GLU A 80 -50.89 5.75 -29.26
CA GLU A 80 -49.58 5.12 -29.24
C GLU A 80 -48.89 5.45 -27.92
N PHE A 81 -48.85 4.45 -27.03
CA PHE A 81 -48.11 4.51 -25.77
C PHE A 81 -47.52 3.14 -25.45
N PRO A 82 -46.43 2.72 -26.13
CA PRO A 82 -45.71 1.52 -25.75
C PRO A 82 -45.20 1.66 -24.32
N THR A 83 -45.31 0.58 -23.54
CA THR A 83 -44.85 0.50 -22.16
C THR A 83 -43.76 -0.56 -22.07
N SER A 84 -42.59 -0.18 -21.57
CA SER A 84 -41.50 -1.13 -21.40
C SER A 84 -41.89 -2.23 -20.40
N SER A 85 -41.57 -3.48 -20.72
CA SER A 85 -41.92 -4.67 -19.95
C SER A 85 -40.70 -5.51 -19.59
N LEU A 86 -40.83 -6.37 -18.58
CA LEU A 86 -39.82 -7.36 -18.22
C LEU A 86 -40.53 -8.67 -17.87
N SER A 87 -40.04 -9.77 -18.45
CA SER A 87 -40.50 -11.12 -18.18
C SER A 87 -39.33 -12.04 -17.86
N VAL A 88 -39.61 -13.10 -17.09
CA VAL A 88 -38.62 -14.11 -16.70
C VAL A 88 -38.98 -15.40 -17.41
N GLU A 89 -38.10 -15.84 -18.31
CA GLU A 89 -38.31 -17.03 -19.13
C GLU A 89 -37.79 -18.30 -18.43
N GLU A 90 -36.75 -18.16 -17.59
CA GLU A 90 -36.16 -19.27 -16.85
C GLU A 90 -35.67 -18.83 -15.46
N ASP A 91 -36.28 -19.37 -14.39
CA ASP A 91 -35.90 -19.15 -12.98
C ASP A 91 -35.83 -20.49 -12.21
N ARG A 92 -34.86 -21.34 -12.57
CA ARG A 92 -34.51 -22.53 -11.79
C ARG A 92 -33.96 -22.12 -10.41
N PRO A 93 -34.37 -22.78 -9.32
CA PRO A 93 -33.94 -22.44 -7.96
C PRO A 93 -32.45 -22.74 -7.74
N LEU A 94 -31.84 -21.97 -6.83
CA LEU A 94 -30.44 -22.16 -6.43
C LEU A 94 -30.27 -23.47 -5.64
N SER A 95 -29.27 -24.29 -5.99
CA SER A 95 -28.96 -25.53 -5.28
C SER A 95 -28.38 -25.25 -3.89
N ASP A 96 -28.58 -26.17 -2.93
CA ASP A 96 -27.92 -26.09 -1.61
C ASP A 96 -26.53 -26.78 -1.62
N LYS A 97 -26.43 -27.96 -2.25
CA LYS A 97 -25.19 -28.76 -2.33
C LYS A 97 -24.97 -29.38 -3.71
N ALA A 98 -23.72 -29.59 -4.10
CA ALA A 98 -23.32 -30.27 -5.34
C ALA A 98 -23.47 -31.81 -5.21
N THR A 99 -24.72 -32.28 -5.08
CA THR A 99 -25.06 -33.70 -4.81
C THR A 99 -25.88 -34.36 -5.93
N GLY A 100 -25.82 -33.81 -7.15
CA GLY A 100 -26.38 -34.35 -8.38
C GLY A 100 -25.30 -34.55 -9.46
N GLY A 101 -25.72 -34.64 -10.72
CA GLY A 101 -24.79 -34.56 -11.86
C GLY A 101 -24.18 -33.16 -11.98
N GLU A 102 -23.06 -33.04 -12.71
CA GLU A 102 -22.38 -31.74 -12.87
C GLU A 102 -23.27 -30.68 -13.56
N GLU A 103 -24.29 -31.08 -14.31
CA GLU A 103 -25.27 -30.18 -14.95
C GLU A 103 -26.41 -29.70 -14.03
N ASP A 104 -26.71 -30.42 -12.95
CA ASP A 104 -27.86 -30.15 -12.06
C ASP A 104 -27.63 -28.99 -11.08
N VAL A 105 -26.38 -28.57 -10.88
CA VAL A 105 -26.00 -27.57 -9.88
C VAL A 105 -26.25 -26.16 -10.41
N ILE A 106 -27.17 -25.42 -9.79
CA ILE A 106 -27.56 -24.04 -10.15
C ILE A 106 -27.03 -23.07 -9.10
N GLN A 107 -26.13 -22.19 -9.54
CA GLN A 107 -25.47 -21.18 -8.71
C GLN A 107 -25.99 -19.75 -8.94
N VAL A 108 -26.71 -19.51 -10.04
CA VAL A 108 -27.21 -18.20 -10.45
C VAL A 108 -28.68 -18.31 -10.83
N ARG A 109 -29.49 -17.33 -10.43
CA ARG A 109 -30.88 -17.19 -10.89
C ARG A 109 -31.32 -15.72 -11.02
N PRO A 110 -32.31 -15.39 -11.87
CA PRO A 110 -32.85 -16.23 -12.95
C PRO A 110 -31.77 -16.55 -14.00
N GLN A 111 -32.03 -17.47 -14.93
CA GLN A 111 -31.08 -17.84 -15.99
C GLN A 111 -31.41 -17.16 -17.32
N LYS A 112 -32.69 -16.86 -17.59
CA LYS A 112 -33.12 -16.20 -18.82
C LYS A 112 -34.21 -15.15 -18.58
N LEU A 113 -33.98 -13.96 -19.14
CA LEU A 113 -34.81 -12.77 -19.04
C LEU A 113 -35.10 -12.23 -20.43
N HIS A 114 -36.32 -11.73 -20.63
CA HIS A 114 -36.70 -10.95 -21.81
C HIS A 114 -37.23 -9.59 -21.36
N ILE A 115 -36.71 -8.53 -21.96
CA ILE A 115 -37.02 -7.13 -21.63
C ILE A 115 -37.42 -6.41 -22.91
N THR A 116 -38.46 -5.60 -22.84
CA THR A 116 -38.84 -4.68 -23.92
C THR A 116 -38.64 -3.26 -23.41
N LEU A 117 -37.88 -2.43 -24.13
CA LEU A 117 -37.57 -1.06 -23.73
C LEU A 117 -37.97 -0.06 -24.81
N ARG A 118 -38.67 1.01 -24.41
CA ARG A 118 -38.83 2.25 -25.19
C ARG A 118 -37.70 3.25 -24.89
N PRO A 119 -37.51 4.31 -25.69
CA PRO A 119 -36.47 5.32 -25.45
C PRO A 119 -36.55 5.99 -24.07
N ASP A 120 -35.38 6.22 -23.47
CA ASP A 120 -35.08 6.77 -22.14
C ASP A 120 -35.71 6.05 -20.93
N ASP A 121 -36.50 5.00 -21.14
CA ASP A 121 -37.13 4.20 -20.08
C ASP A 121 -36.17 3.11 -19.55
N SER A 122 -36.42 2.63 -18.33
CA SER A 122 -35.60 1.61 -17.67
C SER A 122 -36.42 0.46 -17.08
N LYS A 123 -35.81 -0.73 -16.99
CA LYS A 123 -36.33 -1.84 -16.20
C LYS A 123 -35.26 -2.39 -15.28
N ARG A 124 -35.71 -2.78 -14.08
CA ARG A 124 -34.88 -3.29 -12.99
C ARG A 124 -35.27 -4.72 -12.66
N PHE A 125 -34.29 -5.59 -12.51
CA PHE A 125 -34.44 -6.98 -12.08
C PHE A 125 -33.39 -7.32 -11.02
N THR A 126 -33.51 -8.50 -10.40
CA THR A 126 -32.56 -8.97 -9.39
C THR A 126 -31.93 -10.28 -9.84
N VAL A 127 -30.59 -10.31 -9.87
CA VAL A 127 -29.82 -11.55 -10.04
C VAL A 127 -29.36 -12.01 -8.65
N GLN A 128 -29.58 -13.27 -8.32
CA GLN A 128 -29.09 -13.89 -7.09
C GLN A 128 -27.98 -14.89 -7.42
N VAL A 129 -26.88 -14.84 -6.66
CA VAL A 129 -25.71 -15.72 -6.83
C VAL A 129 -25.41 -16.42 -5.50
N ARG A 130 -25.28 -17.75 -5.54
CA ARG A 130 -25.00 -18.59 -4.37
C ARG A 130 -23.72 -19.41 -4.53
N GLN A 131 -22.98 -19.51 -3.45
CA GLN A 131 -21.81 -20.36 -3.36
C GLN A 131 -22.13 -21.76 -2.81
N VAL A 132 -22.45 -22.68 -3.71
CA VAL A 132 -22.83 -24.07 -3.38
C VAL A 132 -21.70 -24.81 -2.66
N GLU A 133 -22.06 -25.61 -1.65
CA GLU A 133 -21.14 -26.47 -0.90
C GLU A 133 -20.63 -27.66 -1.74
N GLN A 134 -19.40 -28.11 -1.46
CA GLN A 134 -18.77 -29.29 -2.07
C GLN A 134 -18.68 -29.26 -3.62
N TYR A 135 -18.72 -28.07 -4.22
CA TYR A 135 -18.58 -27.89 -5.66
C TYR A 135 -17.29 -28.55 -6.20
N PRO A 136 -17.29 -29.17 -7.40
CA PRO A 136 -16.11 -29.83 -7.95
C PRO A 136 -14.94 -28.87 -8.18
N LEU A 137 -13.72 -29.38 -8.11
CA LEU A 137 -12.50 -28.59 -8.22
C LEU A 137 -11.50 -29.26 -9.16
N ASP A 138 -11.01 -28.49 -10.12
CA ASP A 138 -9.90 -28.86 -10.98
C ASP A 138 -8.72 -27.96 -10.63
N LEU A 139 -7.58 -28.56 -10.26
CA LEU A 139 -6.35 -27.86 -9.90
C LEU A 139 -5.24 -28.27 -10.87
N TYR A 140 -4.88 -27.37 -11.77
CA TYR A 140 -3.74 -27.56 -12.65
C TYR A 140 -2.52 -26.82 -12.08
N TYR A 141 -1.47 -27.57 -11.77
CA TYR A 141 -0.22 -27.02 -11.25
C TYR A 141 0.74 -26.76 -12.41
N LEU A 142 1.12 -25.50 -12.60
CA LEU A 142 1.96 -25.01 -13.67
C LEU A 142 3.27 -24.48 -13.10
N MET A 143 4.33 -25.26 -13.28
CA MET A 143 5.61 -25.07 -12.60
C MET A 143 6.71 -24.55 -13.52
N ASP A 144 7.38 -23.51 -13.08
CA ASP A 144 8.70 -23.11 -13.57
C ASP A 144 9.73 -24.22 -13.28
N LEU A 145 10.39 -24.73 -14.32
CA LEU A 145 11.49 -25.71 -14.23
C LEU A 145 12.82 -25.14 -14.73
N SER A 146 13.03 -23.82 -14.60
CA SER A 146 14.37 -23.22 -14.62
C SER A 146 15.28 -23.79 -13.51
N TYR A 147 16.57 -23.48 -13.55
CA TYR A 147 17.54 -24.13 -12.66
C TYR A 147 17.44 -23.72 -11.18
N SER A 148 16.79 -22.58 -10.88
CA SER A 148 16.50 -22.14 -9.50
C SER A 148 15.52 -23.09 -8.81
N MET A 149 14.44 -23.48 -9.49
CA MET A 149 13.29 -24.25 -8.97
C MET A 149 13.60 -25.74 -8.66
N LYS A 150 14.88 -26.09 -8.48
CA LYS A 150 15.39 -27.47 -8.38
C LYS A 150 15.13 -28.11 -7.02
N ASP A 151 15.06 -27.33 -5.94
CA ASP A 151 14.62 -27.78 -4.62
C ASP A 151 13.12 -27.60 -4.39
N ASP A 152 12.46 -26.59 -4.99
CA ASP A 152 11.00 -26.53 -5.07
C ASP A 152 10.40 -27.82 -5.65
N LEU A 153 10.99 -28.35 -6.72
CA LEU A 153 10.53 -29.60 -7.35
C LEU A 153 10.59 -30.79 -6.37
N ARG A 154 11.66 -30.86 -5.55
CA ARG A 154 11.80 -31.89 -4.51
C ARG A 154 10.76 -31.71 -3.41
N SER A 155 10.52 -30.48 -2.96
CA SER A 155 9.45 -30.17 -2.01
C SER A 155 8.08 -30.56 -2.55
N LEU A 156 7.79 -30.30 -3.84
CA LEU A 156 6.49 -30.62 -4.44
C LEU A 156 6.23 -32.14 -4.49
N VAL A 157 7.25 -32.97 -4.76
CA VAL A 157 7.15 -34.44 -4.66
C VAL A 157 6.76 -34.87 -3.24
N VAL A 158 7.44 -34.32 -2.22
CA VAL A 158 7.15 -34.64 -0.80
C VAL A 158 5.73 -34.16 -0.41
N LEU A 159 5.34 -32.97 -0.85
CA LEU A 159 4.09 -32.31 -0.46
C LEU A 159 2.86 -32.79 -1.24
N GLY A 160 3.01 -33.47 -2.38
CA GLY A 160 1.90 -33.89 -3.24
C GLY A 160 0.81 -34.69 -2.52
N ASN A 161 1.21 -35.59 -1.61
CA ASN A 161 0.28 -36.39 -0.80
C ASN A 161 -0.48 -35.56 0.25
N ASP A 162 0.19 -34.60 0.91
CA ASP A 162 -0.45 -33.74 1.92
C ASP A 162 -1.30 -32.63 1.28
N LEU A 163 -0.90 -32.10 0.12
CA LEU A 163 -1.70 -31.16 -0.68
C LEU A 163 -3.09 -31.75 -0.96
N VAL A 164 -3.13 -33.00 -1.39
CA VAL A 164 -4.37 -33.75 -1.68
C VAL A 164 -5.19 -33.99 -0.42
N LYS A 165 -4.54 -34.42 0.67
CA LYS A 165 -5.20 -34.69 1.95
C LYS A 165 -5.87 -33.44 2.54
N GLU A 166 -5.30 -32.26 2.30
CA GLU A 166 -5.89 -30.98 2.69
C GLU A 166 -6.96 -30.47 1.71
N MET A 167 -6.76 -30.61 0.39
CA MET A 167 -7.76 -30.19 -0.61
C MET A 167 -8.97 -31.13 -0.63
N GLY A 168 -8.80 -32.42 -0.35
CA GLY A 168 -9.87 -33.41 -0.19
C GLY A 168 -10.74 -33.22 1.06
N ARG A 169 -10.31 -32.41 2.03
CA ARG A 169 -11.19 -31.90 3.11
C ARG A 169 -12.06 -30.72 2.66
N THR A 170 -11.67 -30.07 1.56
CA THR A 170 -12.28 -28.83 1.06
C THR A 170 -13.34 -29.13 -0.02
N THR A 171 -13.15 -30.19 -0.79
CA THR A 171 -14.15 -30.74 -1.72
C THR A 171 -13.97 -32.25 -1.88
N SER A 172 -15.06 -32.97 -2.10
CA SER A 172 -15.07 -34.42 -2.33
C SER A 172 -14.71 -34.81 -3.77
N ASN A 173 -14.70 -33.86 -4.71
CA ASN A 173 -14.56 -34.12 -6.15
C ASN A 173 -13.42 -33.28 -6.76
N LEU A 174 -12.19 -33.64 -6.39
CA LEU A 174 -10.92 -33.01 -6.80
C LEU A 174 -10.29 -33.75 -7.98
N ARG A 175 -9.85 -33.00 -9.00
CA ARG A 175 -8.90 -33.46 -10.02
C ARG A 175 -7.62 -32.63 -9.99
N MET A 176 -6.49 -33.27 -10.27
CA MET A 176 -5.18 -32.63 -10.33
C MET A 176 -4.44 -32.95 -11.63
N GLY A 177 -3.75 -31.96 -12.17
CA GLY A 177 -2.92 -32.06 -13.37
C GLY A 177 -1.62 -31.26 -13.22
N PHE A 178 -0.64 -31.52 -14.08
CA PHE A 178 0.68 -30.90 -14.01
C PHE A 178 1.20 -30.49 -15.38
N GLY A 179 1.84 -29.33 -15.44
CA GLY A 179 2.61 -28.85 -16.58
C GLY A 179 3.85 -28.08 -16.14
N ALA A 180 4.85 -28.08 -17.00
CA ALA A 180 6.12 -27.42 -16.79
C ALA A 180 6.38 -26.33 -17.85
N PHE A 181 7.11 -25.28 -17.48
CA PHE A 181 7.64 -24.29 -18.42
C PHE A 181 9.06 -23.89 -18.06
N VAL A 182 9.77 -23.33 -19.03
CA VAL A 182 11.04 -22.62 -18.84
C VAL A 182 10.93 -21.36 -19.69
N ASP A 183 11.59 -21.30 -20.84
CA ASP A 183 11.38 -20.24 -21.83
C ASP A 183 11.60 -20.75 -23.26
N LYS A 184 11.16 -19.97 -24.25
CA LYS A 184 11.19 -20.30 -25.68
C LYS A 184 12.57 -20.83 -26.12
N PRO A 185 12.66 -21.98 -26.81
CA PRO A 185 13.93 -22.64 -27.12
C PRO A 185 14.62 -22.04 -28.34
N LEU A 186 15.00 -20.76 -28.27
CA LEU A 186 15.76 -20.04 -29.30
C LEU A 186 16.63 -18.92 -28.68
N SER A 187 17.52 -18.35 -29.49
CA SER A 187 18.37 -17.22 -29.09
C SER A 187 17.54 -15.92 -29.03
N PRO A 188 17.73 -15.05 -28.01
CA PRO A 188 18.81 -15.05 -27.03
C PRO A 188 18.55 -15.90 -25.77
N TYR A 189 17.32 -16.34 -25.51
CA TYR A 189 16.89 -16.97 -24.25
C TYR A 189 17.58 -18.31 -23.96
N MET A 190 18.00 -19.03 -25.00
CA MET A 190 18.64 -20.35 -24.92
C MET A 190 20.16 -20.30 -25.17
N TYR A 191 20.89 -21.24 -24.55
CA TYR A 191 22.32 -21.47 -24.79
C TYR A 191 22.55 -22.22 -26.12
N ILE A 192 22.82 -21.49 -27.20
CA ILE A 192 22.99 -22.04 -28.56
C ILE A 192 24.46 -22.22 -29.02
N ALA A 193 25.43 -22.20 -28.11
CA ALA A 193 26.85 -22.03 -28.46
C ALA A 193 27.58 -23.32 -28.91
N SER A 194 26.99 -24.49 -28.70
CA SER A 194 27.49 -25.80 -29.15
C SER A 194 26.36 -26.84 -29.06
N GLU A 195 26.45 -27.94 -29.80
CA GLU A 195 25.48 -29.05 -29.70
C GLU A 195 25.43 -29.64 -28.28
N GLU A 196 26.56 -29.64 -27.56
CA GLU A 196 26.63 -30.05 -26.16
C GLU A 196 25.88 -29.09 -25.22
N ASP A 197 25.92 -27.76 -25.47
CA ASP A 197 25.16 -26.78 -24.69
C ASP A 197 23.65 -26.85 -25.00
N LEU A 198 23.25 -27.28 -26.20
CA LEU A 198 21.86 -27.58 -26.56
C LEU A 198 21.34 -28.85 -25.86
N ALA A 199 22.15 -29.91 -25.85
CA ALA A 199 21.81 -31.18 -25.21
C ALA A 199 21.83 -31.10 -23.67
N ASN A 200 22.69 -30.25 -23.09
CA ASN A 200 22.76 -30.00 -21.66
C ASN A 200 23.13 -28.52 -21.36
N PRO A 201 22.13 -27.63 -21.20
CA PRO A 201 22.33 -26.23 -20.80
C PRO A 201 23.12 -26.03 -19.49
N CYS A 202 23.21 -27.06 -18.64
CA CYS A 202 23.92 -27.05 -17.37
C CYS A 202 25.37 -27.56 -17.44
N ARG A 203 25.87 -27.95 -18.62
CA ARG A 203 27.25 -28.41 -18.83
C ARG A 203 28.29 -27.45 -18.23
N ARG A 204 28.10 -26.14 -18.44
CA ARG A 204 29.00 -25.08 -17.94
C ARG A 204 29.03 -24.92 -16.42
N ILE A 205 28.06 -25.49 -15.70
CA ILE A 205 28.02 -25.54 -14.22
C ILE A 205 28.25 -26.96 -13.68
N LYS A 206 28.89 -27.83 -14.49
CA LYS A 206 29.22 -29.22 -14.17
C LYS A 206 28.02 -30.03 -13.65
N SER A 207 26.83 -29.77 -14.19
CA SER A 207 25.59 -30.50 -13.86
C SER A 207 24.89 -30.98 -15.13
N ILE A 208 23.92 -31.88 -14.96
CA ILE A 208 23.05 -32.37 -16.04
C ILE A 208 21.65 -31.84 -15.79
N CYS A 209 21.04 -31.25 -16.82
CA CYS A 209 19.66 -30.79 -16.83
C CYS A 209 19.08 -31.00 -18.23
N LEU A 210 17.75 -30.92 -18.37
CA LEU A 210 17.08 -31.14 -19.65
C LEU A 210 17.42 -30.04 -20.67
N PRO A 211 17.39 -30.32 -21.98
CA PRO A 211 17.28 -29.29 -23.01
C PRO A 211 16.13 -28.31 -22.71
N GLN A 212 16.29 -27.05 -23.09
CA GLN A 212 15.30 -26.01 -22.83
C GLN A 212 14.03 -26.21 -23.68
N PHE A 213 12.87 -25.89 -23.10
CA PHE A 213 11.55 -25.98 -23.73
C PHE A 213 10.67 -24.82 -23.26
N GLY A 214 9.76 -24.35 -24.11
CA GLY A 214 8.84 -23.26 -23.76
C GLY A 214 7.80 -23.70 -22.73
N TYR A 215 6.84 -24.52 -23.16
CA TYR A 215 5.83 -25.12 -22.30
C TYR A 215 5.62 -26.60 -22.65
N LYS A 216 5.40 -27.42 -21.62
CA LYS A 216 5.10 -28.84 -21.72
C LYS A 216 3.96 -29.22 -20.76
N HIS A 217 2.85 -29.67 -21.32
CA HIS A 217 1.84 -30.43 -20.61
C HIS A 217 2.38 -31.82 -20.25
N VAL A 218 2.18 -32.27 -19.01
CA VAL A 218 2.71 -33.55 -18.51
C VAL A 218 1.59 -34.49 -18.04
N LEU A 219 0.60 -33.96 -17.32
CA LEU A 219 -0.49 -34.76 -16.74
C LEU A 219 -1.83 -34.02 -16.87
N SER A 220 -2.77 -34.61 -17.61
CA SER A 220 -4.18 -34.21 -17.68
C SER A 220 -4.87 -34.36 -16.33
N LEU A 221 -5.87 -33.52 -16.06
CA LEU A 221 -6.65 -33.48 -14.83
C LEU A 221 -7.25 -34.85 -14.48
N THR A 222 -6.68 -35.49 -13.47
CA THR A 222 -7.03 -36.86 -13.03
C THR A 222 -7.43 -36.89 -11.55
N GLU A 223 -8.33 -37.80 -11.20
CA GLU A 223 -8.71 -38.13 -9.81
C GLU A 223 -7.63 -39.01 -9.14
N LYS A 224 -6.77 -39.66 -9.95
CA LYS A 224 -5.73 -40.57 -9.47
C LYS A 224 -4.48 -39.81 -9.05
N VAL A 225 -4.55 -39.22 -7.87
CA VAL A 225 -3.48 -38.46 -7.21
C VAL A 225 -2.10 -39.12 -7.26
N SER A 226 -2.01 -40.44 -7.13
CA SER A 226 -0.72 -41.16 -7.20
C SER A 226 -0.01 -40.99 -8.56
N GLN A 227 -0.72 -40.59 -9.62
CA GLN A 227 -0.14 -40.19 -10.90
C GLN A 227 0.50 -38.80 -10.82
N PHE A 228 -0.09 -37.85 -10.08
CA PHE A 228 0.50 -36.52 -9.90
C PHE A 228 1.88 -36.60 -9.24
N THR A 229 1.97 -37.23 -8.06
CA THR A 229 3.26 -37.35 -7.35
C THR A 229 4.31 -38.06 -8.19
N LYS A 230 3.94 -39.14 -8.90
CA LYS A 230 4.83 -39.90 -9.78
C LYS A 230 5.30 -39.08 -10.99
N GLU A 231 4.41 -38.40 -11.70
CA GLU A 231 4.81 -37.65 -12.89
C GLU A 231 5.57 -36.35 -12.54
N VAL A 232 5.38 -35.77 -11.34
CA VAL A 232 6.26 -34.72 -10.81
C VAL A 232 7.65 -35.27 -10.46
N GLU A 233 7.73 -36.44 -9.82
CA GLU A 233 9.00 -37.14 -9.52
C GLU A 233 9.79 -37.52 -10.79
N ASN A 234 9.09 -37.76 -11.91
CA ASN A 234 9.70 -38.00 -13.22
C ASN A 234 10.27 -36.74 -13.92
N GLN A 235 10.03 -35.53 -13.40
CA GLN A 235 10.55 -34.30 -14.02
C GLN A 235 11.97 -33.97 -13.56
N ALA A 236 12.66 -33.17 -14.38
CA ALA A 236 13.93 -32.55 -14.04
C ALA A 236 13.95 -31.11 -14.56
N VAL A 237 14.70 -30.24 -13.90
CA VAL A 237 14.91 -28.85 -14.35
C VAL A 237 15.68 -28.78 -15.67
N SER A 238 15.58 -27.63 -16.33
CA SER A 238 16.42 -27.17 -17.43
C SER A 238 17.19 -25.91 -16.98
N ARG A 239 17.61 -25.05 -17.91
CA ARG A 239 18.27 -23.77 -17.66
C ARG A 239 18.24 -22.84 -18.88
N ASN A 240 17.56 -21.72 -18.75
CA ASN A 240 17.59 -20.55 -19.64
C ASN A 240 18.84 -19.66 -19.41
N ARG A 241 19.00 -18.63 -20.25
CA ARG A 241 20.20 -17.79 -20.28
C ARG A 241 20.06 -16.42 -19.60
N ASP A 242 18.88 -15.80 -19.65
CA ASP A 242 18.61 -14.51 -19.00
C ASP A 242 17.82 -14.65 -17.69
N SER A 243 16.65 -14.01 -17.51
CA SER A 243 16.03 -13.88 -16.17
C SER A 243 14.51 -13.68 -16.13
N PRO A 244 13.83 -13.29 -17.23
CA PRO A 244 12.42 -13.61 -17.42
C PRO A 244 12.28 -15.04 -17.96
N GLU A 245 11.12 -15.65 -17.68
CA GLU A 245 10.72 -16.97 -18.17
C GLU A 245 9.52 -16.86 -19.12
N GLY A 246 9.25 -17.89 -19.90
CA GLY A 246 8.14 -17.99 -20.86
C GLY A 246 6.77 -18.30 -20.22
N GLY A 247 6.60 -18.02 -18.92
CA GLY A 247 5.45 -18.45 -18.12
C GLY A 247 4.09 -17.99 -18.65
N PHE A 248 4.02 -16.86 -19.36
CA PHE A 248 2.79 -16.36 -19.97
C PHE A 248 2.31 -17.19 -21.18
N ASP A 249 3.21 -17.74 -22.00
CA ASP A 249 2.82 -18.73 -23.04
C ASP A 249 2.24 -20.00 -22.39
N ALA A 250 2.88 -20.45 -21.31
CA ALA A 250 2.48 -21.63 -20.57
C ALA A 250 1.10 -21.48 -19.92
N ILE A 251 0.82 -20.31 -19.33
CA ILE A 251 -0.51 -19.95 -18.83
C ILE A 251 -1.52 -19.95 -19.99
N MET A 252 -1.21 -19.33 -21.12
CA MET A 252 -2.12 -19.28 -22.28
C MET A 252 -2.49 -20.68 -22.77
N GLN A 253 -1.51 -21.54 -23.03
CA GLN A 253 -1.77 -22.90 -23.51
C GLN A 253 -2.55 -23.74 -22.47
N ALA A 254 -2.26 -23.60 -21.17
CA ALA A 254 -3.04 -24.23 -20.11
C ALA A 254 -4.50 -23.72 -20.02
N ILE A 255 -4.77 -22.46 -20.40
CA ILE A 255 -6.13 -21.90 -20.46
C ILE A 255 -6.91 -22.41 -21.68
N VAL A 256 -6.28 -22.50 -22.86
CA VAL A 256 -7.00 -22.70 -24.13
C VAL A 256 -7.09 -24.16 -24.59
N CYS A 257 -6.13 -25.02 -24.21
CA CYS A 257 -6.09 -26.43 -24.62
C CYS A 257 -7.02 -27.34 -23.79
N LYS A 258 -8.29 -26.96 -23.64
CA LYS A 258 -9.28 -27.60 -22.74
C LYS A 258 -9.27 -29.12 -22.79
N ASP A 259 -9.29 -29.69 -23.99
CA ASP A 259 -9.46 -31.14 -24.19
C ASP A 259 -8.20 -31.95 -23.84
N LYS A 260 -7.00 -31.32 -23.86
CA LYS A 260 -5.76 -31.96 -23.40
C LYS A 260 -5.52 -31.79 -21.91
N ILE A 261 -5.84 -30.60 -21.37
CA ILE A 261 -5.72 -30.31 -19.94
C ILE A 261 -6.78 -31.07 -19.12
N GLY A 262 -8.00 -31.21 -19.65
CA GLY A 262 -9.11 -31.95 -19.03
C GLY A 262 -10.05 -31.12 -18.15
N TRP A 263 -10.15 -29.80 -18.38
CA TRP A 263 -10.99 -28.88 -17.60
C TRP A 263 -12.48 -29.24 -17.69
N ARG A 264 -13.15 -29.47 -16.55
CA ARG A 264 -14.57 -29.85 -16.50
C ARG A 264 -15.51 -28.65 -16.52
N PRO A 265 -16.54 -28.61 -17.39
CA PRO A 265 -17.45 -27.47 -17.48
C PRO A 265 -18.23 -27.19 -16.18
N GLY A 266 -18.41 -28.20 -15.30
CA GLY A 266 -19.07 -28.08 -13.99
C GLY A 266 -18.13 -27.94 -12.79
N ALA A 267 -16.84 -27.60 -12.96
CA ALA A 267 -15.89 -27.45 -11.87
C ALA A 267 -15.43 -25.98 -11.66
N SER A 268 -14.90 -25.68 -10.48
CA SER A 268 -14.05 -24.51 -10.28
C SER A 268 -12.66 -24.81 -10.84
N HIS A 269 -12.19 -23.99 -11.79
CA HIS A 269 -10.84 -24.13 -12.34
C HIS A 269 -9.83 -23.27 -11.56
N LEU A 270 -8.80 -23.90 -11.00
CA LEU A 270 -7.63 -23.24 -10.42
C LEU A 270 -6.38 -23.56 -11.25
N LEU A 271 -5.77 -22.52 -11.82
CA LEU A 271 -4.44 -22.60 -12.44
C LEU A 271 -3.43 -22.04 -11.45
N VAL A 272 -2.62 -22.90 -10.84
CA VAL A 272 -1.55 -22.49 -9.92
C VAL A 272 -0.27 -22.28 -10.72
N PHE A 273 0.24 -21.06 -10.75
CA PHE A 273 1.46 -20.68 -11.44
C PHE A 273 2.57 -20.40 -10.42
N SER A 274 3.65 -21.20 -10.42
CA SER A 274 4.75 -21.08 -9.47
C SER A 274 6.09 -20.77 -10.13
N THR A 275 6.75 -19.67 -9.71
CA THR A 275 8.06 -19.19 -10.20
C THR A 275 8.76 -18.29 -9.16
N ASP A 276 10.09 -18.27 -9.14
CA ASP A 276 10.89 -17.28 -8.40
C ASP A 276 11.32 -16.07 -9.25
N ALA A 277 11.07 -16.13 -10.57
CA ALA A 277 11.61 -15.26 -11.60
C ALA A 277 10.58 -14.27 -12.16
N LYS A 278 11.00 -13.47 -13.15
CA LYS A 278 10.09 -12.62 -13.94
C LYS A 278 9.45 -13.47 -15.05
N THR A 279 8.42 -12.94 -15.68
CA THR A 279 7.87 -13.49 -16.94
C THR A 279 8.14 -12.52 -18.08
N HIS A 280 8.38 -13.05 -19.27
CA HIS A 280 8.30 -12.29 -20.51
C HIS A 280 6.85 -11.85 -20.80
N ILE A 281 6.72 -10.81 -21.62
CA ILE A 281 5.45 -10.23 -22.09
C ILE A 281 5.45 -10.08 -23.61
N ALA A 282 4.26 -9.89 -24.20
CA ALA A 282 4.14 -9.54 -25.62
C ALA A 282 5.08 -8.39 -26.02
N LEU A 283 5.65 -8.50 -27.23
CA LEU A 283 6.72 -7.72 -27.85
C LEU A 283 8.15 -8.06 -27.38
N ASP A 284 8.36 -8.82 -26.30
CA ASP A 284 9.70 -9.29 -25.93
C ASP A 284 10.25 -10.31 -26.94
N GLY A 285 9.37 -11.11 -27.57
CA GLY A 285 9.72 -12.09 -28.60
C GLY A 285 10.41 -11.48 -29.83
N ARG A 286 10.22 -10.17 -30.06
CA ARG A 286 10.85 -9.41 -31.14
C ARG A 286 12.37 -9.46 -31.10
N ILE A 287 12.97 -9.60 -29.90
CA ILE A 287 14.43 -9.70 -29.74
C ILE A 287 14.97 -11.01 -30.35
N ALA A 288 14.16 -12.08 -30.32
CA ALA A 288 14.43 -13.35 -30.98
C ALA A 288 13.90 -13.43 -32.43
N GLY A 289 13.43 -12.30 -32.99
CA GLY A 289 12.83 -12.24 -34.33
C GLY A 289 11.36 -12.65 -34.40
N LEU A 290 10.71 -12.98 -33.28
CA LEU A 290 9.30 -13.36 -33.24
C LEU A 290 8.44 -12.09 -33.32
N VAL A 291 7.86 -11.85 -34.50
CA VAL A 291 7.03 -10.67 -34.78
C VAL A 291 5.56 -11.02 -35.05
N GLN A 292 5.20 -12.30 -35.04
CA GLN A 292 3.81 -12.75 -35.17
C GLN A 292 3.15 -12.73 -33.78
N PRO A 293 2.09 -11.92 -33.57
CA PRO A 293 1.40 -11.88 -32.28
C PRO A 293 0.80 -13.22 -31.90
N ASN A 294 0.74 -13.50 -30.59
CA ASN A 294 0.02 -14.65 -30.05
C ASN A 294 -1.47 -14.60 -30.46
N ASP A 295 -2.01 -15.71 -30.95
CA ASP A 295 -3.41 -15.82 -31.41
C ASP A 295 -4.39 -16.25 -30.31
N GLY A 296 -3.88 -16.75 -29.18
CA GLY A 296 -4.68 -17.31 -28.09
C GLY A 296 -5.41 -18.60 -28.48
N MET A 297 -4.80 -19.42 -29.35
CA MET A 297 -5.29 -20.74 -29.77
C MET A 297 -4.45 -21.88 -29.17
N CYS A 298 -4.96 -23.10 -29.21
CA CYS A 298 -4.26 -24.28 -28.69
C CYS A 298 -3.26 -24.84 -29.70
N HIS A 299 -2.00 -24.89 -29.30
CA HIS A 299 -0.84 -25.26 -30.11
C HIS A 299 0.03 -26.30 -29.37
N LEU A 300 -0.60 -27.39 -28.94
CA LEU A 300 0.12 -28.51 -28.31
C LEU A 300 0.24 -29.69 -29.28
N ASP A 301 1.44 -30.24 -29.39
CA ASP A 301 1.72 -31.45 -30.16
C ASP A 301 1.07 -32.70 -29.52
N SER A 302 1.22 -33.88 -30.14
CA SER A 302 0.76 -35.17 -29.59
C SER A 302 1.50 -35.61 -28.31
N SER A 303 2.61 -34.96 -27.98
CA SER A 303 3.52 -35.28 -26.86
C SER A 303 3.32 -34.35 -25.64
N GLY A 304 2.51 -33.30 -25.78
CA GLY A 304 2.24 -32.28 -24.77
C GLY A 304 3.09 -31.01 -24.88
N ASN A 305 3.99 -30.87 -25.86
CA ASN A 305 4.84 -29.68 -26.02
C ASN A 305 4.13 -28.57 -26.80
N TYR A 306 4.43 -27.31 -26.48
CA TYR A 306 4.03 -26.14 -27.27
C TYR A 306 4.91 -26.03 -28.54
N ASP A 307 4.33 -26.33 -29.70
CA ASP A 307 5.07 -26.40 -30.98
C ASP A 307 5.34 -25.01 -31.57
N MET A 308 4.37 -24.10 -31.50
CA MET A 308 4.49 -22.71 -31.96
C MET A 308 5.37 -21.81 -31.06
N ALA A 309 6.05 -22.36 -30.06
CA ALA A 309 6.90 -21.63 -29.10
C ALA A 309 7.98 -20.76 -29.77
N SER A 310 8.54 -21.24 -30.88
CA SER A 310 9.58 -20.57 -31.67
C SER A 310 9.02 -19.86 -32.91
N THR A 311 7.75 -19.46 -32.90
CA THR A 311 7.08 -18.78 -34.04
C THR A 311 6.14 -17.66 -33.58
N LEU A 312 5.30 -17.91 -32.57
CA LEU A 312 4.45 -16.88 -31.96
C LEU A 312 5.19 -16.13 -30.87
N ASP A 313 4.95 -14.83 -30.76
CA ASP A 313 5.33 -13.98 -29.63
C ASP A 313 4.55 -14.37 -28.35
N TYR A 314 5.00 -13.89 -27.20
CA TYR A 314 4.31 -14.09 -25.91
C TYR A 314 2.93 -13.40 -25.92
N PRO A 315 1.93 -13.89 -25.15
CA PRO A 315 0.61 -13.29 -25.11
C PRO A 315 0.59 -11.98 -24.31
N SER A 316 -0.33 -11.08 -24.66
CA SER A 316 -0.55 -9.84 -23.92
C SER A 316 -1.47 -10.08 -22.71
N LEU A 317 -1.35 -9.22 -21.68
CA LEU A 317 -2.23 -9.26 -20.50
C LEU A 317 -3.72 -9.15 -20.87
N ALA A 318 -4.06 -8.39 -21.91
CA ALA A 318 -5.43 -8.28 -22.40
C ALA A 318 -5.94 -9.58 -23.03
N LEU A 319 -5.10 -10.26 -23.83
CA LEU A 319 -5.44 -11.56 -24.42
C LEU A 319 -5.55 -12.66 -23.35
N LEU A 320 -4.67 -12.65 -22.35
CA LEU A 320 -4.75 -13.52 -21.18
C LEU A 320 -6.06 -13.31 -20.42
N THR A 321 -6.44 -12.07 -20.08
CA THR A 321 -7.73 -11.75 -19.44
C THR A 321 -8.92 -12.21 -20.27
N GLU A 322 -8.91 -12.01 -21.60
CA GLU A 322 -9.98 -12.50 -22.49
C GLU A 322 -10.12 -14.02 -22.42
N LYS A 323 -9.02 -14.78 -22.56
CA LYS A 323 -9.09 -16.25 -22.55
C LYS A 323 -9.39 -16.81 -21.15
N MET A 324 -8.83 -16.23 -20.08
CA MET A 324 -9.15 -16.58 -18.69
C MET A 324 -10.64 -16.43 -18.42
N SER A 325 -11.21 -15.27 -18.75
CA SER A 325 -12.65 -14.99 -18.59
C SER A 325 -13.51 -15.91 -19.47
N LYS A 326 -13.12 -16.14 -20.73
CA LYS A 326 -13.83 -17.04 -21.65
C LYS A 326 -13.86 -18.50 -21.15
N ASN A 327 -12.83 -18.93 -20.42
CA ASN A 327 -12.63 -20.32 -20.00
C ASN A 327 -12.78 -20.56 -18.48
N ASN A 328 -13.28 -19.57 -17.73
CA ASN A 328 -13.50 -19.59 -16.27
C ASN A 328 -12.25 -19.94 -15.44
N ILE A 329 -11.04 -19.58 -15.89
CA ILE A 329 -9.78 -19.92 -15.20
C ILE A 329 -9.46 -18.89 -14.11
N ASN A 330 -9.37 -19.32 -12.86
CA ASN A 330 -8.88 -18.50 -11.76
C ASN A 330 -7.37 -18.74 -11.60
N LEU A 331 -6.56 -17.69 -11.77
CA LEU A 331 -5.09 -17.79 -11.76
C LEU A 331 -4.53 -17.49 -10.36
N ILE A 332 -3.80 -18.44 -9.79
CA ILE A 332 -3.08 -18.28 -8.51
C ILE A 332 -1.60 -18.05 -8.83
N LEU A 333 -1.14 -16.81 -8.66
CA LEU A 333 0.26 -16.40 -8.84
C LEU A 333 1.02 -16.67 -7.54
N ALA A 334 1.61 -17.86 -7.42
CA ALA A 334 2.41 -18.29 -6.27
C ALA A 334 3.89 -17.94 -6.51
N VAL A 335 4.36 -16.81 -6.00
CA VAL A 335 5.67 -16.26 -6.39
C VAL A 335 6.52 -15.83 -5.20
N THR A 336 7.84 -15.89 -5.33
CA THR A 336 8.74 -15.56 -4.22
C THR A 336 8.69 -14.06 -3.88
N GLN A 337 9.05 -13.73 -2.63
CA GLN A 337 9.03 -12.37 -2.08
C GLN A 337 9.79 -11.34 -2.95
N ARG A 338 10.82 -11.78 -3.69
CA ARG A 338 11.65 -10.95 -4.59
C ARG A 338 10.86 -10.34 -5.75
N VAL A 339 9.92 -11.10 -6.32
CA VAL A 339 9.15 -10.71 -7.52
C VAL A 339 7.69 -10.37 -7.20
N LEU A 340 7.23 -10.64 -5.97
CA LEU A 340 5.89 -10.33 -5.47
C LEU A 340 5.33 -8.94 -5.87
N PRO A 341 6.07 -7.82 -5.84
CA PRO A 341 5.52 -6.52 -6.24
C PRO A 341 5.13 -6.45 -7.72
N LEU A 342 5.84 -7.16 -8.60
CA LEU A 342 5.55 -7.20 -10.04
C LEU A 342 4.25 -7.96 -10.30
N TYR A 343 4.12 -9.17 -9.73
CA TYR A 343 2.93 -9.99 -9.91
C TYR A 343 1.69 -9.43 -9.20
N LYS A 344 1.85 -8.65 -8.11
CA LYS A 344 0.76 -7.83 -7.55
C LYS A 344 0.22 -6.80 -8.55
N ASN A 345 1.11 -6.14 -9.31
CA ASN A 345 0.70 -5.20 -10.34
C ASN A 345 0.04 -5.91 -11.54
N TYR A 346 0.55 -7.08 -11.97
CA TYR A 346 -0.15 -7.89 -12.98
C TYR A 346 -1.52 -8.37 -12.51
N SER A 347 -1.65 -8.79 -11.24
CA SER A 347 -2.93 -9.22 -10.66
C SER A 347 -3.97 -8.11 -10.54
N ALA A 348 -3.58 -6.83 -10.60
CA ALA A 348 -4.53 -5.72 -10.70
C ALA A 348 -5.08 -5.54 -12.13
N LEU A 349 -4.45 -6.15 -13.13
CA LEU A 349 -4.82 -6.13 -14.55
C LEU A 349 -5.41 -7.47 -15.05
N LEU A 350 -5.41 -8.50 -14.21
CA LEU A 350 -5.94 -9.84 -14.47
C LEU A 350 -7.11 -10.15 -13.51
N PRO A 351 -8.37 -9.84 -13.90
CA PRO A 351 -9.54 -10.06 -13.04
C PRO A 351 -9.66 -11.52 -12.58
N GLY A 352 -9.95 -11.72 -11.30
CA GLY A 352 -10.08 -13.04 -10.69
C GLY A 352 -8.76 -13.73 -10.32
N SER A 353 -7.59 -13.15 -10.62
CA SER A 353 -6.32 -13.72 -10.14
C SER A 353 -6.04 -13.37 -8.66
N VAL A 354 -5.28 -14.23 -7.98
CA VAL A 354 -4.81 -14.01 -6.60
C VAL A 354 -3.30 -14.25 -6.52
N VAL A 355 -2.58 -13.33 -5.86
CA VAL A 355 -1.13 -13.48 -5.60
C VAL A 355 -0.90 -14.01 -4.18
N GLY A 356 -0.02 -15.00 -4.06
CA GLY A 356 0.48 -15.52 -2.78
C GLY A 356 2.01 -15.51 -2.73
N VAL A 357 2.57 -15.35 -1.53
CA VAL A 357 4.02 -15.42 -1.32
C VAL A 357 4.44 -16.88 -1.21
N LEU A 358 5.20 -17.37 -2.18
CA LEU A 358 5.83 -18.68 -2.15
C LEU A 358 7.13 -18.59 -1.33
N SER A 359 7.42 -19.59 -0.48
CA SER A 359 8.76 -19.73 0.11
C SER A 359 9.77 -20.13 -0.97
N TYR A 360 11.07 -19.86 -0.77
CA TYR A 360 12.14 -20.22 -1.73
C TYR A 360 12.34 -21.72 -1.97
N ASP A 361 11.54 -22.56 -1.30
CA ASP A 361 11.58 -24.02 -1.34
C ASP A 361 10.17 -24.61 -1.52
N SER A 362 9.19 -23.80 -1.91
CA SER A 362 7.75 -24.12 -2.04
C SER A 362 7.05 -24.76 -0.84
N ARG A 363 7.68 -24.90 0.35
CA ARG A 363 7.07 -25.61 1.49
C ARG A 363 5.76 -25.03 2.02
N ASN A 364 5.45 -23.76 1.74
CA ASN A 364 4.17 -23.15 2.12
C ASN A 364 3.04 -23.28 1.06
N VAL A 365 3.30 -23.93 -0.09
CA VAL A 365 2.38 -23.93 -1.25
C VAL A 365 0.97 -24.47 -0.94
N ILE A 366 0.84 -25.47 -0.07
CA ILE A 366 -0.47 -26.02 0.35
C ILE A 366 -1.32 -24.94 1.02
N GLN A 367 -0.72 -24.19 1.96
CA GLN A 367 -1.43 -23.13 2.68
C GLN A 367 -1.70 -21.92 1.78
N LEU A 368 -0.81 -21.63 0.83
CA LEU A 368 -1.01 -20.63 -0.22
C LEU A 368 -2.25 -20.96 -1.06
N ILE A 369 -2.34 -22.18 -1.60
CA ILE A 369 -3.48 -22.65 -2.41
C ILE A 369 -4.79 -22.60 -1.61
N LYS A 370 -4.81 -23.09 -0.37
CA LYS A 370 -6.00 -23.03 0.51
C LYS A 370 -6.46 -21.60 0.75
N THR A 371 -5.53 -20.69 1.04
CA THR A 371 -5.81 -19.26 1.28
C THR A 371 -6.30 -18.57 0.00
N ALA A 372 -5.71 -18.88 -1.15
CA ALA A 372 -6.11 -18.34 -2.44
C ALA A 372 -7.50 -18.84 -2.87
N TYR A 373 -7.80 -20.13 -2.73
CA TYR A 373 -9.13 -20.68 -3.00
C TYR A 373 -10.20 -20.06 -2.08
N ALA A 374 -9.90 -19.91 -0.78
CA ALA A 374 -10.79 -19.22 0.16
C ALA A 374 -10.99 -17.74 -0.20
N LYS A 375 -9.97 -17.05 -0.75
CA LYS A 375 -10.06 -15.65 -1.21
C LYS A 375 -10.82 -15.50 -2.54
N ILE A 376 -10.66 -16.44 -3.48
CA ILE A 376 -11.48 -16.51 -4.69
C ILE A 376 -12.94 -16.71 -4.28
N ARG A 377 -13.20 -17.68 -3.38
CA ARG A 377 -14.54 -17.97 -2.86
C ARG A 377 -15.04 -17.00 -1.79
N SER A 378 -14.30 -15.96 -1.41
CA SER A 378 -14.86 -14.87 -0.58
C SER A 378 -15.39 -13.71 -1.41
N LYS A 379 -15.19 -13.70 -2.74
CA LYS A 379 -15.69 -12.66 -3.65
C LYS A 379 -16.71 -13.23 -4.65
N VAL A 380 -17.72 -12.43 -4.98
CA VAL A 380 -18.57 -12.60 -6.18
C VAL A 380 -18.60 -11.25 -6.89
N GLU A 381 -18.33 -11.23 -8.19
CA GLU A 381 -18.35 -10.02 -9.03
C GLU A 381 -19.01 -10.31 -10.37
N LEU A 382 -19.89 -9.41 -10.83
CA LEU A 382 -20.54 -9.52 -12.13
C LEU A 382 -19.71 -8.90 -13.27
N GLU A 383 -19.58 -9.67 -14.33
CA GLU A 383 -19.08 -9.29 -15.65
C GLU A 383 -20.27 -9.13 -16.62
N LEU A 384 -20.13 -8.21 -17.58
CA LEU A 384 -21.06 -7.99 -18.69
C LEU A 384 -20.40 -8.43 -20.00
N ARG A 385 -21.13 -9.15 -20.85
CA ARG A 385 -20.68 -9.55 -22.19
C ARG A 385 -21.74 -9.22 -23.24
N GLY A 386 -21.33 -8.67 -24.39
CA GLY A 386 -22.22 -8.42 -25.53
C GLY A 386 -23.23 -7.28 -25.33
N VAL A 387 -22.91 -6.25 -24.54
CA VAL A 387 -23.83 -5.13 -24.27
C VAL A 387 -23.82 -4.12 -25.43
N PRO A 388 -24.99 -3.79 -26.04
CA PRO A 388 -25.15 -2.69 -26.98
C PRO A 388 -24.70 -1.34 -26.41
N LYS A 389 -24.21 -0.42 -27.25
CA LYS A 389 -23.71 0.90 -26.79
C LYS A 389 -24.83 1.80 -26.28
N GLU A 390 -26.04 1.52 -26.75
CA GLU A 390 -27.28 2.25 -26.52
C GLU A 390 -27.92 1.86 -25.17
N LEU A 391 -27.46 0.79 -24.52
CA LEU A 391 -27.90 0.36 -23.20
C LEU A 391 -26.97 0.85 -22.09
N SER A 392 -27.53 1.64 -21.17
CA SER A 392 -26.89 1.92 -19.89
C SER A 392 -27.30 0.86 -18.87
N ILE A 393 -26.32 0.25 -18.19
CA ILE A 393 -26.57 -0.76 -17.15
C ILE A 393 -25.96 -0.28 -15.83
N SER A 394 -26.78 -0.22 -14.79
CA SER A 394 -26.37 0.11 -13.43
C SER A 394 -26.63 -1.03 -12.45
N PHE A 395 -25.88 -1.05 -11.35
CA PHE A 395 -25.83 -2.15 -10.38
C PHE A 395 -25.91 -1.61 -8.97
N ASN A 396 -26.74 -2.25 -8.13
CA ASN A 396 -26.70 -2.08 -6.68
C ASN A 396 -26.57 -3.48 -6.04
N ALA A 397 -25.66 -3.65 -5.08
CA ALA A 397 -25.39 -4.93 -4.44
C ALA A 397 -26.02 -5.02 -3.05
N THR A 398 -26.63 -6.16 -2.74
CA THR A 398 -27.07 -6.53 -1.38
C THR A 398 -26.30 -7.78 -0.96
N CYS A 399 -25.32 -7.57 -0.08
CA CYS A 399 -24.45 -8.61 0.47
C CYS A 399 -24.97 -9.10 1.84
N GLN A 400 -24.17 -9.85 2.61
CA GLN A 400 -24.52 -10.46 3.91
C GLN A 400 -25.31 -9.55 4.88
N ASN A 401 -25.01 -8.24 4.91
CA ASN A 401 -25.64 -7.29 5.83
C ASN A 401 -27.13 -7.00 5.54
N GLY A 402 -27.68 -7.46 4.40
CA GLY A 402 -29.02 -7.08 3.93
C GLY A 402 -29.15 -5.63 3.44
N GLU A 403 -28.09 -4.84 3.60
CA GLU A 403 -27.96 -3.45 3.18
C GLU A 403 -27.77 -3.36 1.65
N LEU A 404 -28.49 -2.44 0.99
CA LEU A 404 -28.35 -2.15 -0.43
C LEU A 404 -27.25 -1.10 -0.64
N THR A 405 -26.12 -1.51 -1.23
CA THR A 405 -25.01 -0.63 -1.58
C THR A 405 -25.13 -0.14 -3.02
N PRO A 406 -25.37 1.17 -3.28
CA PRO A 406 -25.55 1.68 -4.64
C PRO A 406 -24.27 1.67 -5.48
N GLY A 407 -24.41 1.48 -6.79
CA GLY A 407 -23.30 1.51 -7.75
C GLY A 407 -22.35 0.30 -7.71
N LEU A 408 -22.54 -0.63 -6.77
CA LEU A 408 -21.66 -1.77 -6.54
C LEU A 408 -22.14 -3.03 -7.30
N LYS A 409 -21.22 -3.68 -8.02
CA LYS A 409 -21.45 -4.92 -8.79
C LYS A 409 -20.71 -6.15 -8.25
N SER A 410 -20.25 -6.10 -7.01
CA SER A 410 -19.51 -7.20 -6.36
C SER A 410 -19.73 -7.23 -4.84
N CYS A 411 -19.68 -8.42 -4.25
CA CYS A 411 -19.64 -8.64 -2.81
C CYS A 411 -18.32 -9.33 -2.42
N SER A 412 -17.82 -9.01 -1.22
CA SER A 412 -16.61 -9.60 -0.62
C SER A 412 -16.91 -10.11 0.80
N GLY A 413 -16.01 -10.92 1.38
CA GLY A 413 -16.19 -11.51 2.72
C GLY A 413 -17.17 -12.69 2.79
N MET A 414 -17.59 -13.22 1.63
CA MET A 414 -18.53 -14.35 1.56
C MET A 414 -17.93 -15.65 2.12
N LYS A 415 -18.83 -16.51 2.61
CA LYS A 415 -18.57 -17.89 3.04
C LYS A 415 -19.27 -18.85 2.07
N THR A 416 -18.86 -20.11 2.06
CA THR A 416 -19.60 -21.16 1.35
C THR A 416 -20.99 -21.32 1.98
N GLY A 417 -22.01 -21.52 1.15
CA GLY A 417 -23.43 -21.48 1.52
C GLY A 417 -24.09 -20.10 1.30
N ASP A 418 -23.33 -19.00 1.35
CA ASP A 418 -23.90 -17.65 1.25
C ASP A 418 -24.56 -17.39 -0.12
N THR A 419 -25.61 -16.59 -0.07
CA THR A 419 -26.33 -16.08 -1.24
C THR A 419 -26.29 -14.54 -1.19
N VAL A 420 -25.94 -13.91 -2.30
CA VAL A 420 -25.95 -12.44 -2.47
C VAL A 420 -26.84 -12.07 -3.65
N SER A 421 -27.34 -10.83 -3.68
CA SER A 421 -28.21 -10.36 -4.75
C SER A 421 -27.75 -9.02 -5.33
N PHE A 422 -27.90 -8.89 -6.64
CA PHE A 422 -27.57 -7.69 -7.40
C PHE A 422 -28.84 -7.17 -8.09
N SER A 423 -29.27 -5.98 -7.69
CA SER A 423 -30.31 -5.23 -8.40
C SER A 423 -29.66 -4.60 -9.64
N VAL A 424 -29.98 -5.13 -10.82
CA VAL A 424 -29.51 -4.64 -12.11
C VAL A 424 -30.62 -3.80 -12.74
N GLU A 425 -30.27 -2.59 -13.20
CA GLU A 425 -31.19 -1.73 -13.95
C GLU A 425 -30.61 -1.41 -15.33
N VAL A 426 -31.41 -1.65 -16.36
CA VAL A 426 -31.09 -1.47 -17.77
C VAL A 426 -31.96 -0.33 -18.31
N GLN A 427 -31.34 0.71 -18.86
CA GLN A 427 -32.00 1.87 -19.46
C GLN A 427 -31.59 2.02 -20.92
N LEU A 428 -32.55 2.29 -21.80
CA LEU A 428 -32.30 2.54 -23.22
C LEU A 428 -32.02 4.04 -23.44
N ARG A 429 -30.79 4.40 -23.85
CA ARG A 429 -30.35 5.80 -24.01
C ARG A 429 -30.39 6.33 -25.45
N GLY A 430 -30.95 5.55 -26.36
CA GLY A 430 -31.07 5.88 -27.78
C GLY A 430 -31.61 4.67 -28.55
N CYS A 431 -31.95 4.86 -29.82
CA CYS A 431 -32.50 3.79 -30.65
C CYS A 431 -31.40 3.11 -31.49
N PRO A 432 -31.04 1.84 -31.22
CA PRO A 432 -30.18 1.07 -32.10
C PRO A 432 -30.88 0.76 -33.43
N ALA A 433 -30.10 0.43 -34.46
CA ALA A 433 -30.61 0.01 -35.77
C ALA A 433 -31.11 -1.45 -35.80
N GLU A 434 -30.65 -2.28 -34.85
CA GLU A 434 -31.14 -3.65 -34.66
C GLU A 434 -32.41 -3.62 -33.78
N LYS A 435 -33.48 -4.33 -34.18
CA LYS A 435 -34.75 -4.33 -33.43
C LYS A 435 -34.70 -5.09 -32.09
N SER A 436 -33.73 -5.99 -31.94
CA SER A 436 -33.55 -6.86 -30.78
C SER A 436 -32.06 -7.19 -30.59
N SER A 437 -31.58 -7.27 -29.35
CA SER A 437 -30.22 -7.75 -29.05
C SER A 437 -30.23 -8.68 -27.82
N THR A 438 -29.08 -9.25 -27.46
CA THR A 438 -28.95 -10.12 -26.28
C THR A 438 -27.58 -9.96 -25.65
N PHE A 439 -27.56 -9.60 -24.37
CA PHE A 439 -26.34 -9.52 -23.56
C PHE A 439 -26.36 -10.58 -22.45
N VAL A 440 -25.19 -10.80 -21.84
CA VAL A 440 -25.02 -11.81 -20.78
C VAL A 440 -24.41 -11.18 -19.53
N LEU A 441 -25.02 -11.45 -18.39
CA LEU A 441 -24.46 -11.22 -17.06
C LEU A 441 -23.82 -12.51 -16.56
N LYS A 442 -22.58 -12.43 -16.06
CA LYS A 442 -21.85 -13.59 -15.57
C LYS A 442 -21.08 -13.31 -14.28
N PRO A 443 -21.20 -14.12 -13.22
CA PRO A 443 -20.29 -14.03 -12.09
C PRO A 443 -18.89 -14.58 -12.46
N LEU A 444 -17.84 -13.82 -12.15
CA LEU A 444 -16.46 -14.22 -12.44
C LEU A 444 -16.11 -15.53 -11.71
N GLY A 445 -15.59 -16.52 -12.47
CA GLY A 445 -15.21 -17.85 -11.95
C GLY A 445 -16.33 -18.88 -11.90
N PHE A 446 -17.59 -18.52 -12.21
CA PHE A 446 -18.74 -19.44 -12.20
C PHE A 446 -19.03 -19.98 -13.61
N ARG A 447 -19.70 -21.15 -13.70
CA ARG A 447 -20.21 -21.66 -14.98
C ARG A 447 -21.39 -20.81 -15.46
N ASP A 448 -22.42 -20.74 -14.63
CA ASP A 448 -23.76 -20.26 -14.95
C ASP A 448 -23.82 -18.77 -15.32
N THR A 449 -24.82 -18.42 -16.13
CA THR A 449 -24.99 -17.11 -16.76
C THR A 449 -26.46 -16.69 -16.74
N VAL A 450 -26.71 -15.37 -16.72
CA VAL A 450 -28.03 -14.81 -16.98
C VAL A 450 -28.03 -14.22 -18.39
N HIS A 451 -28.87 -14.78 -19.26
CA HIS A 451 -29.10 -14.27 -20.61
C HIS A 451 -30.22 -13.25 -20.58
N VAL A 452 -29.97 -12.06 -21.16
CA VAL A 452 -30.93 -10.96 -21.18
C VAL A 452 -31.17 -10.56 -22.63
N ALA A 453 -32.30 -11.01 -23.18
CA ALA A 453 -32.81 -10.52 -24.46
C ALA A 453 -33.45 -9.15 -24.26
N VAL A 454 -33.19 -8.22 -25.18
CA VAL A 454 -33.73 -6.85 -25.14
C VAL A 454 -34.29 -6.46 -26.51
N ASP A 455 -35.59 -6.18 -26.56
CA ASP A 455 -36.28 -5.67 -27.73
C ASP A 455 -36.48 -4.16 -27.63
N PHE A 456 -36.23 -3.43 -28.72
CA PHE A 456 -36.19 -1.96 -28.74
C PHE A 456 -37.43 -1.38 -29.42
N GLN A 457 -38.41 -0.94 -28.63
CA GLN A 457 -39.64 -0.31 -29.11
C GLN A 457 -39.42 1.17 -29.46
N CYS A 458 -38.75 1.38 -30.59
CA CYS A 458 -38.36 2.67 -31.14
C CYS A 458 -39.25 3.14 -32.30
N GLU A 459 -40.34 2.44 -32.61
CA GLU A 459 -41.25 2.70 -33.73
C GLU A 459 -42.69 2.55 -33.23
N CYS A 460 -43.62 3.35 -33.76
CA CYS A 460 -45.03 3.29 -33.37
C CYS A 460 -45.78 2.26 -34.23
N GLY A 461 -46.80 1.58 -33.68
CA GLY A 461 -47.57 0.59 -34.44
C GLY A 461 -48.24 1.18 -35.69
N CYS A 462 -48.76 2.41 -35.57
CA CYS A 462 -49.34 3.19 -36.67
C CYS A 462 -48.37 3.55 -37.82
N GLN A 463 -47.07 3.21 -37.73
CA GLN A 463 -46.11 3.37 -38.83
C GLN A 463 -46.17 2.19 -39.82
N ASP A 464 -46.57 0.99 -39.38
CA ASP A 464 -46.75 -0.16 -40.29
C ASP A 464 -47.95 0.04 -41.24
N ASP A 465 -48.92 0.87 -40.84
CA ASP A 465 -50.10 1.28 -41.63
C ASP A 465 -49.84 2.48 -42.58
N ALA A 466 -48.59 2.95 -42.70
CA ALA A 466 -48.23 4.14 -43.48
C ALA A 466 -48.59 4.02 -44.97
N ARG A 467 -49.20 5.09 -45.51
CA ARG A 467 -49.71 5.14 -46.89
C ARG A 467 -48.95 6.19 -47.70
N PRO A 468 -47.93 5.82 -48.50
CA PRO A 468 -47.33 6.74 -49.46
C PRO A 468 -48.38 7.21 -50.48
N ASP A 469 -48.14 8.37 -51.10
CA ASP A 469 -49.02 8.97 -52.11
C ASP A 469 -50.50 9.06 -51.67
N SER A 470 -50.75 9.38 -50.40
CA SER A 470 -52.08 9.29 -49.81
C SER A 470 -53.07 10.31 -50.38
N PRO A 471 -54.30 9.89 -50.75
CA PRO A 471 -55.37 10.82 -51.15
C PRO A 471 -55.71 11.87 -50.09
N VAL A 472 -55.50 11.56 -48.81
CA VAL A 472 -55.73 12.48 -47.66
C VAL A 472 -54.75 13.65 -47.67
N CYS A 473 -53.53 13.41 -48.18
CA CYS A 473 -52.44 14.38 -48.30
C CYS A 473 -52.49 15.05 -49.67
N ASN A 474 -53.61 15.73 -49.95
CA ASN A 474 -53.87 16.47 -51.18
C ASN A 474 -53.61 15.64 -52.45
N GLN A 475 -54.31 14.51 -52.59
CA GLN A 475 -54.28 13.65 -53.79
C GLN A 475 -52.89 13.11 -54.18
N GLY A 476 -52.05 12.78 -53.20
CA GLY A 476 -50.74 12.14 -53.43
C GLY A 476 -49.51 13.03 -53.23
N ASN A 477 -49.69 14.26 -52.71
CA ASN A 477 -48.58 15.18 -52.43
C ASN A 477 -47.90 14.92 -51.06
N GLY A 478 -48.11 13.73 -50.47
CA GLY A 478 -47.46 13.32 -49.22
C GLY A 478 -47.83 11.90 -48.78
N THR A 479 -47.01 11.36 -47.87
CA THR A 479 -47.28 10.11 -47.15
C THR A 479 -48.19 10.38 -45.95
N TYR A 480 -49.19 9.53 -45.73
CA TYR A 480 -50.03 9.57 -44.53
C TYR A 480 -49.58 8.52 -43.52
N GLU A 481 -49.16 8.95 -42.34
CA GLU A 481 -48.58 8.12 -41.29
C GLU A 481 -49.09 8.60 -39.92
N CYS A 482 -49.46 7.69 -39.02
CA CYS A 482 -49.78 8.02 -37.63
C CYS A 482 -50.68 9.25 -37.42
N GLY A 483 -51.72 9.43 -38.25
CA GLY A 483 -52.69 10.52 -38.10
C GLY A 483 -52.34 11.83 -38.83
N VAL A 484 -51.15 11.93 -39.44
CA VAL A 484 -50.60 13.16 -40.03
C VAL A 484 -50.08 12.94 -41.46
N CYS A 485 -49.94 14.03 -42.22
CA CYS A 485 -49.34 14.03 -43.55
C CYS A 485 -47.88 14.47 -43.49
N GLN A 486 -46.97 13.62 -43.97
CA GLN A 486 -45.58 13.98 -44.28
C GLN A 486 -45.50 14.36 -45.76
N CYS A 487 -45.40 15.66 -46.04
CA CYS A 487 -45.49 16.18 -47.39
C CYS A 487 -44.23 15.94 -48.21
N HIS A 488 -44.41 15.76 -49.53
CA HIS A 488 -43.30 15.66 -50.47
C HIS A 488 -42.61 17.03 -50.63
N PRO A 489 -41.31 17.07 -51.00
CA PRO A 489 -40.58 18.32 -51.19
C PRO A 489 -41.33 19.29 -52.12
N GLY A 490 -41.45 20.55 -51.72
CA GLY A 490 -42.26 21.55 -52.41
C GLY A 490 -43.71 21.68 -51.92
N TRP A 491 -44.20 20.81 -51.02
CA TRP A 491 -45.56 20.87 -50.46
C TRP A 491 -45.59 21.03 -48.93
N LEU A 492 -46.55 21.80 -48.44
CA LEU A 492 -46.66 22.31 -47.06
C LEU A 492 -48.11 22.30 -46.56
N GLY A 493 -48.28 22.55 -45.25
CA GLY A 493 -49.57 22.54 -44.56
C GLY A 493 -50.01 21.15 -44.09
N PRO A 494 -50.96 21.06 -43.12
CA PRO A 494 -51.35 19.81 -42.46
C PRO A 494 -51.97 18.72 -43.36
N ARG A 495 -52.25 19.02 -44.63
CA ARG A 495 -52.67 18.05 -45.66
C ARG A 495 -51.91 18.21 -46.99
N CYS A 496 -50.74 18.85 -46.98
CA CYS A 496 -49.95 19.09 -48.20
C CYS A 496 -50.69 19.92 -49.27
N GLN A 497 -51.57 20.83 -48.82
CA GLN A 497 -52.44 21.61 -49.69
C GLN A 497 -51.80 22.87 -50.29
N CYS A 498 -50.60 23.24 -49.82
CA CYS A 498 -49.89 24.46 -50.22
C CYS A 498 -48.59 24.11 -50.96
N SER A 499 -48.34 24.70 -52.12
CA SER A 499 -47.06 24.55 -52.84
C SER A 499 -46.11 25.73 -52.54
N GLU A 500 -44.81 25.47 -52.48
CA GLU A 500 -43.78 26.52 -52.39
C GLU A 500 -43.98 27.58 -53.49
N GLY A 501 -44.13 28.85 -53.08
CA GLY A 501 -44.31 30.00 -53.98
C GLY A 501 -45.68 30.68 -53.95
N HIS A 502 -46.73 30.08 -53.37
CA HIS A 502 -48.04 30.75 -53.22
C HIS A 502 -48.09 31.61 -51.95
N PHE A 503 -47.98 32.93 -52.13
CA PHE A 503 -48.05 33.94 -51.07
C PHE A 503 -49.49 34.41 -50.81
N SER A 504 -49.90 34.45 -49.54
CA SER A 504 -51.15 35.07 -49.07
C SER A 504 -50.83 36.00 -47.90
N GLN A 505 -51.11 37.30 -48.04
CA GLN A 505 -50.70 38.31 -47.04
C GLN A 505 -51.41 38.13 -45.68
N ASP A 506 -52.59 37.52 -45.66
CA ASP A 506 -53.41 37.31 -44.46
C ASP A 506 -52.83 36.28 -43.46
N ALA A 507 -51.69 35.65 -43.77
CA ALA A 507 -51.08 34.58 -42.99
C ALA A 507 -49.77 34.98 -42.27
N LEU A 508 -49.38 36.27 -42.32
CA LEU A 508 -48.10 36.74 -41.76
C LEU A 508 -48.03 36.66 -40.22
N ASP A 509 -49.15 36.90 -39.52
CA ASP A 509 -49.19 36.93 -38.05
C ASP A 509 -48.92 35.56 -37.39
N ASP A 510 -49.17 34.45 -38.10
CA ASP A 510 -48.95 33.08 -37.58
C ASP A 510 -47.48 32.62 -37.70
N CYS A 511 -46.63 33.41 -38.38
CA CYS A 511 -45.21 33.17 -38.68
C CYS A 511 -44.21 33.91 -37.76
N SER A 512 -44.69 34.60 -36.72
CA SER A 512 -43.87 35.12 -35.61
C SER A 512 -44.42 34.66 -34.25
N PRO A 513 -43.58 34.46 -33.22
CA PRO A 513 -44.07 34.27 -31.87
C PRO A 513 -44.63 35.60 -31.31
N PRO A 514 -45.68 35.55 -30.44
CA PRO A 514 -46.29 36.76 -29.88
C PRO A 514 -45.31 37.54 -29.00
N ALA A 515 -45.30 38.87 -29.15
CA ALA A 515 -44.31 39.74 -28.53
C ALA A 515 -44.34 39.71 -26.98
N ALA A 516 -43.21 39.37 -26.38
CA ALA A 516 -43.03 39.29 -24.93
C ALA A 516 -42.75 40.68 -24.30
N GLY A 517 -43.68 41.63 -24.47
CA GLY A 517 -43.60 42.98 -23.90
C GLY A 517 -43.48 44.09 -24.95
N PRO A 518 -43.16 45.34 -24.53
CA PRO A 518 -43.24 46.54 -25.37
C PRO A 518 -42.11 46.73 -26.41
N LEU A 519 -41.34 45.68 -26.72
CA LEU A 519 -40.24 45.70 -27.67
C LEU A 519 -40.71 45.22 -29.05
N GLU A 520 -39.92 45.55 -30.08
CA GLU A 520 -40.27 45.30 -31.48
C GLU A 520 -40.64 43.83 -31.75
N ALA A 521 -41.67 43.61 -32.58
CA ALA A 521 -42.14 42.27 -32.90
C ALA A 521 -41.02 41.46 -33.58
N PRO A 522 -40.74 40.22 -33.14
CA PRO A 522 -39.67 39.43 -33.70
C PRO A 522 -39.91 39.15 -35.19
N PRO A 523 -38.86 39.19 -36.04
CA PRO A 523 -39.02 39.05 -37.48
C PRO A 523 -39.61 37.69 -37.83
N ALA A 524 -40.47 37.67 -38.86
CA ALA A 524 -41.08 36.45 -39.38
C ALA A 524 -40.01 35.38 -39.63
N CYS A 525 -40.29 34.16 -39.19
CA CYS A 525 -39.37 33.02 -39.32
C CYS A 525 -37.95 33.30 -38.78
N SER A 526 -37.85 34.11 -37.72
CA SER A 526 -36.60 34.53 -37.06
C SER A 526 -35.54 35.11 -38.01
N GLY A 527 -35.93 35.60 -39.20
CA GLY A 527 -34.99 36.02 -40.24
C GLY A 527 -34.14 34.90 -40.84
N ARG A 528 -34.53 33.63 -40.64
CA ARG A 528 -33.83 32.41 -41.08
C ARG A 528 -34.64 31.57 -42.09
N GLY A 529 -35.75 32.10 -42.58
CA GLY A 529 -36.66 31.43 -43.51
C GLY A 529 -37.73 32.38 -44.05
N ASP A 530 -38.53 31.88 -44.99
CA ASP A 530 -39.65 32.61 -45.59
C ASP A 530 -40.99 32.09 -45.05
N CYS A 531 -41.93 33.00 -44.75
CA CYS A 531 -43.28 32.64 -44.36
C CYS A 531 -44.12 32.29 -45.60
N VAL A 532 -44.45 31.01 -45.76
CA VAL A 532 -45.26 30.50 -46.88
C VAL A 532 -46.52 29.84 -46.31
N CYS A 533 -47.69 30.37 -46.66
CA CYS A 533 -49.00 29.85 -46.21
C CYS A 533 -49.14 29.68 -44.68
N GLY A 534 -48.58 30.61 -43.88
CA GLY A 534 -48.65 30.57 -42.41
C GLY A 534 -47.70 29.58 -41.75
N GLN A 535 -46.73 29.04 -42.49
CA GLN A 535 -45.65 28.18 -41.98
C GLN A 535 -44.29 28.70 -42.46
N CYS A 536 -43.25 28.49 -41.67
CA CYS A 536 -41.91 28.96 -42.00
C CYS A 536 -41.09 27.91 -42.76
N VAL A 537 -40.54 28.31 -43.91
CA VAL A 537 -39.65 27.50 -44.76
C VAL A 537 -38.21 27.95 -44.52
N CYS A 538 -37.44 27.14 -43.80
CA CYS A 538 -36.11 27.55 -43.33
C CYS A 538 -35.04 27.47 -44.42
N HIS A 539 -34.16 28.48 -44.47
CA HIS A 539 -33.09 28.56 -45.46
C HIS A 539 -32.01 27.51 -45.22
N ALA A 540 -31.50 26.92 -46.30
CA ALA A 540 -30.43 25.92 -46.24
C ALA A 540 -29.10 26.55 -45.80
N SER A 541 -28.60 26.15 -44.62
CA SER A 541 -27.31 26.60 -44.10
C SER A 541 -26.16 25.71 -44.59
N ARG A 542 -24.98 26.31 -44.80
CA ARG A 542 -23.74 25.56 -45.07
C ARG A 542 -23.13 24.93 -43.82
N SER A 543 -23.57 25.35 -42.63
CA SER A 543 -23.06 24.87 -41.34
C SER A 543 -23.86 23.70 -40.76
N GLY A 544 -25.04 23.41 -41.31
CA GLY A 544 -25.94 22.38 -40.82
C GLY A 544 -27.41 22.65 -41.22
N LYS A 545 -28.36 22.11 -40.45
CA LYS A 545 -29.79 22.25 -40.67
C LYS A 545 -30.38 23.36 -39.78
N VAL A 546 -31.39 24.05 -40.29
CA VAL A 546 -32.28 24.96 -39.55
C VAL A 546 -33.70 24.41 -39.61
N TRP A 547 -34.46 24.51 -38.51
CA TRP A 547 -35.85 24.06 -38.40
C TRP A 547 -36.56 24.79 -37.25
N GLY A 548 -37.76 24.31 -36.88
CA GLY A 548 -38.62 24.91 -35.85
C GLY A 548 -39.85 25.57 -36.47
N ARG A 549 -40.83 25.98 -35.65
CA ARG A 549 -42.07 26.59 -36.19
C ARG A 549 -41.80 27.93 -36.87
N TYR A 550 -40.76 28.62 -36.41
CA TYR A 550 -40.32 29.96 -36.76
C TYR A 550 -38.84 29.96 -37.24
N CYS A 551 -38.29 28.82 -37.66
CA CYS A 551 -36.87 28.66 -38.01
C CYS A 551 -35.88 29.05 -36.89
N GLU A 552 -36.34 28.92 -35.64
CA GLU A 552 -35.66 29.26 -34.40
C GLU A 552 -34.54 28.25 -34.03
N CYS A 553 -34.65 27.00 -34.48
CA CYS A 553 -33.74 25.92 -34.12
C CYS A 553 -32.65 25.68 -35.17
N ASP A 554 -31.45 25.31 -34.72
CA ASP A 554 -30.39 24.76 -35.58
C ASP A 554 -29.55 23.69 -34.85
N ASN A 555 -28.75 22.93 -35.61
CA ASN A 555 -27.86 21.88 -35.10
C ASN A 555 -26.37 22.26 -35.13
N PHE A 556 -26.03 23.56 -35.11
CA PHE A 556 -24.63 23.99 -35.23
C PHE A 556 -24.17 25.10 -34.25
N ASN A 557 -25.09 25.75 -33.54
CA ASN A 557 -24.79 26.80 -32.56
C ASN A 557 -24.76 26.34 -31.10
N CYS A 558 -24.79 25.03 -30.82
CA CYS A 558 -24.65 24.51 -29.45
C CYS A 558 -23.27 24.78 -28.83
N LEU A 559 -23.22 24.70 -27.50
CA LEU A 559 -22.00 24.89 -26.71
C LEU A 559 -20.85 23.99 -27.16
N ARG A 560 -19.63 24.55 -27.11
CA ARG A 560 -18.38 23.87 -27.47
C ARG A 560 -17.46 23.72 -26.26
N TYR A 561 -16.73 22.62 -26.19
CA TYR A 561 -15.69 22.36 -25.21
C TYR A 561 -14.43 21.86 -25.93
N LYS A 562 -13.27 22.46 -25.64
CA LYS A 562 -11.99 22.19 -26.35
C LYS A 562 -12.05 22.30 -27.89
N GLY A 563 -13.06 22.99 -28.43
CA GLY A 563 -13.30 23.19 -29.87
C GLY A 563 -14.46 22.35 -30.43
N GLU A 564 -14.74 21.19 -29.83
CA GLU A 564 -15.77 20.26 -30.27
C GLU A 564 -17.15 20.66 -29.74
N MET A 565 -18.17 20.54 -30.59
CA MET A 565 -19.57 20.81 -30.24
C MET A 565 -20.09 19.67 -29.38
N CYS A 566 -20.79 20.00 -28.29
CA CYS A 566 -21.26 19.02 -27.31
C CYS A 566 -20.16 18.06 -26.84
N SER A 567 -18.91 18.54 -26.75
CA SER A 567 -17.70 17.77 -26.39
C SER A 567 -17.43 16.53 -27.24
N GLY A 568 -18.02 16.42 -28.44
CA GLY A 568 -17.97 15.19 -29.24
C GLY A 568 -18.75 14.02 -28.62
N HIS A 569 -19.62 14.31 -27.66
CA HIS A 569 -20.35 13.36 -26.80
C HIS A 569 -21.84 13.71 -26.70
N GLY A 570 -22.42 14.21 -27.79
CA GLY A 570 -23.83 14.53 -27.90
C GLY A 570 -24.20 15.20 -29.23
N MET A 571 -25.49 15.16 -29.56
CA MET A 571 -26.05 15.81 -30.75
C MET A 571 -26.57 17.22 -30.41
N CYS A 572 -26.38 18.17 -31.32
CA CYS A 572 -26.92 19.52 -31.18
C CYS A 572 -28.38 19.59 -31.68
N ASP A 573 -29.30 19.99 -30.79
CA ASP A 573 -30.73 20.12 -31.04
C ASP A 573 -31.22 21.48 -30.53
N CYS A 574 -31.61 22.38 -31.44
CA CYS A 574 -32.15 23.70 -31.11
C CYS A 574 -31.27 24.54 -30.16
N GLY A 575 -29.94 24.45 -30.29
CA GLY A 575 -28.97 25.12 -29.40
C GLY A 575 -28.65 24.38 -28.09
N PHE A 576 -29.34 23.29 -27.76
CA PHE A 576 -29.06 22.41 -26.62
C PHE A 576 -28.29 21.16 -27.04
N CYS A 577 -27.39 20.68 -26.18
CA CYS A 577 -26.72 19.40 -26.39
C CYS A 577 -27.53 18.24 -25.81
N GLN A 578 -28.03 17.35 -26.66
CA GLN A 578 -28.55 16.04 -26.27
C GLN A 578 -27.35 15.10 -26.07
N CYS A 579 -27.01 14.77 -24.83
CA CYS A 579 -25.80 13.99 -24.53
C CYS A 579 -25.93 12.51 -24.87
N ASP A 580 -24.84 11.96 -25.40
CA ASP A 580 -24.72 10.54 -25.70
C ASP A 580 -24.80 9.67 -24.43
N ALA A 581 -25.12 8.39 -24.62
CA ALA A 581 -25.14 7.40 -23.55
C ALA A 581 -23.81 7.40 -22.76
N GLY A 582 -23.90 7.74 -21.46
CA GLY A 582 -22.74 7.84 -20.58
C GLY A 582 -22.25 9.27 -20.27
N TRP A 583 -22.93 10.31 -20.78
CA TRP A 583 -22.55 11.72 -20.60
C TRP A 583 -23.71 12.59 -20.09
N LYS A 584 -23.38 13.75 -19.51
CA LYS A 584 -24.32 14.76 -18.99
C LYS A 584 -23.71 16.17 -18.98
N GLY A 585 -24.52 17.17 -18.63
CA GLY A 585 -24.14 18.58 -18.56
C GLY A 585 -24.44 19.33 -19.87
N GLU A 586 -24.56 20.65 -19.81
CA GLU A 586 -25.07 21.51 -20.92
C GLU A 586 -24.24 21.43 -22.21
N ASN A 587 -22.98 20.99 -22.11
CA ASN A 587 -22.04 20.77 -23.22
C ASN A 587 -21.57 19.30 -23.30
N CYS A 588 -22.19 18.39 -22.55
CA CYS A 588 -21.88 16.96 -22.48
C CYS A 588 -20.43 16.59 -22.08
N ASN A 589 -19.70 17.47 -21.41
CA ASN A 589 -18.31 17.22 -21.01
C ASN A 589 -18.15 16.28 -19.79
N CYS A 590 -19.24 15.93 -19.10
CA CYS A 590 -19.22 15.27 -17.81
C CYS A 590 -19.70 13.82 -17.93
N THR A 591 -18.81 12.83 -17.74
CA THR A 591 -19.24 11.42 -17.82
C THR A 591 -20.09 11.02 -16.61
N THR A 592 -21.02 10.09 -16.82
CA THR A 592 -21.80 9.43 -15.77
C THR A 592 -21.14 8.16 -15.23
N ARG A 593 -19.99 7.75 -15.80
CA ARG A 593 -19.22 6.59 -15.34
C ARG A 593 -18.60 6.84 -13.97
N THR A 594 -18.52 5.78 -13.16
CA THR A 594 -18.00 5.78 -11.78
C THR A 594 -16.74 4.92 -11.60
N ASP A 595 -16.23 4.30 -12.66
CA ASP A 595 -15.07 3.41 -12.62
C ASP A 595 -13.79 4.14 -12.20
N GLY A 596 -13.53 5.33 -12.75
CA GLY A 596 -12.43 6.21 -12.30
C GLY A 596 -12.52 6.67 -10.84
N CYS A 597 -13.71 6.60 -10.24
CA CYS A 597 -13.97 6.94 -8.84
C CYS A 597 -13.91 5.74 -7.87
N THR A 598 -13.80 4.52 -8.37
CA THR A 598 -14.01 3.31 -7.55
C THR A 598 -12.68 2.78 -7.01
N THR A 599 -12.58 2.63 -5.68
CA THR A 599 -11.39 2.09 -5.02
C THR A 599 -11.21 0.59 -5.27
N SER A 600 -10.01 0.06 -4.97
CA SER A 600 -9.73 -1.39 -4.93
C SER A 600 -10.61 -2.20 -3.97
N ILE A 601 -11.26 -1.53 -3.01
CA ILE A 601 -12.20 -2.10 -2.04
C ILE A 601 -13.65 -2.10 -2.60
N GLY A 602 -13.90 -1.44 -3.74
CA GLY A 602 -15.22 -1.29 -4.35
C GLY A 602 -16.02 -0.08 -3.83
N LEU A 603 -15.47 0.70 -2.91
CA LEU A 603 -16.10 1.93 -2.41
C LEU A 603 -15.85 3.10 -3.36
N LEU A 604 -16.92 3.83 -3.69
CA LEU A 604 -16.87 5.08 -4.43
C LEU A 604 -16.15 6.15 -3.59
N CYS A 605 -15.08 6.74 -4.12
CA CYS A 605 -14.32 7.82 -3.48
C CYS A 605 -13.94 7.54 -2.01
N SER A 606 -13.61 6.28 -1.68
CA SER A 606 -13.33 5.80 -0.32
C SER A 606 -14.43 6.07 0.73
N GLY A 607 -15.64 6.45 0.32
CA GLY A 607 -16.67 6.98 1.22
C GLY A 607 -16.37 8.38 1.80
N ARG A 608 -15.36 9.08 1.24
CA ARG A 608 -14.84 10.39 1.73
C ARG A 608 -15.08 11.55 0.75
N GLY A 609 -15.87 11.32 -0.29
CA GLY A 609 -16.13 12.27 -1.36
C GLY A 609 -17.25 11.81 -2.30
N GLN A 610 -17.55 12.64 -3.29
CA GLN A 610 -18.56 12.36 -4.32
C GLN A 610 -17.90 12.15 -5.68
N CYS A 611 -18.46 11.28 -6.51
CA CYS A 611 -17.98 11.08 -7.88
C CYS A 611 -18.63 12.10 -8.82
N VAL A 612 -17.85 13.06 -9.29
CA VAL A 612 -18.26 14.13 -10.18
C VAL A 612 -17.51 13.97 -11.50
N CYS A 613 -18.24 13.73 -12.59
CA CYS A 613 -17.68 13.58 -13.94
C CYS A 613 -16.58 12.51 -14.07
N GLY A 614 -16.70 11.40 -13.32
CA GLY A 614 -15.71 10.32 -13.32
C GLY A 614 -14.46 10.55 -12.46
N ALA A 615 -14.38 11.67 -11.74
CA ALA A 615 -13.33 11.97 -10.76
C ALA A 615 -13.93 12.16 -9.35
N CYS A 616 -13.13 11.93 -8.30
CA CYS A 616 -13.59 12.12 -6.92
C CYS A 616 -13.33 13.54 -6.39
N GLU A 617 -14.40 14.20 -5.93
CA GLU A 617 -14.35 15.44 -5.18
C GLU A 617 -14.42 15.10 -3.67
N CYS A 618 -13.33 15.32 -2.94
CA CYS A 618 -13.17 14.87 -1.56
C CYS A 618 -13.85 15.83 -0.57
N THR A 619 -14.94 15.38 0.04
CA THR A 619 -15.73 16.16 1.01
C THR A 619 -15.18 16.07 2.44
N GLN A 620 -14.35 15.07 2.76
CA GLN A 620 -13.73 14.95 4.07
C GLN A 620 -12.47 15.84 4.19
N PRO A 621 -12.36 16.72 5.20
CA PRO A 621 -11.22 17.64 5.35
C PRO A 621 -9.85 16.95 5.36
N GLY A 622 -9.02 17.28 4.36
CA GLY A 622 -7.67 16.74 4.20
C GLY A 622 -7.59 15.32 3.63
N ALA A 623 -8.70 14.77 3.14
CA ALA A 623 -8.68 13.64 2.21
C ALA A 623 -8.33 14.12 0.79
N TYR A 624 -7.46 13.38 0.09
CA TYR A 624 -7.03 13.66 -1.27
C TYR A 624 -6.62 12.37 -2.01
N GLY A 625 -6.20 12.52 -3.26
CA GLY A 625 -5.95 11.41 -4.19
C GLY A 625 -7.15 11.17 -5.10
N SER A 626 -6.93 10.48 -6.22
CA SER A 626 -7.95 10.24 -7.25
C SER A 626 -9.20 9.51 -6.75
N THR A 627 -9.09 8.83 -5.60
CA THR A 627 -10.22 8.14 -4.93
C THR A 627 -10.42 8.56 -3.48
N CYS A 628 -9.90 9.72 -3.06
CA CYS A 628 -9.94 10.24 -1.67
C CYS A 628 -9.35 9.27 -0.61
N ASP A 629 -8.51 8.35 -1.05
CA ASP A 629 -7.88 7.28 -0.27
C ASP A 629 -6.87 7.83 0.76
N LYS A 630 -6.20 8.94 0.44
CA LYS A 630 -5.10 9.51 1.23
C LYS A 630 -5.64 10.58 2.16
N CYS A 631 -5.76 10.29 3.45
CA CYS A 631 -6.19 11.27 4.44
C CYS A 631 -5.26 11.27 5.67
N PRO A 632 -4.10 11.96 5.63
CA PRO A 632 -3.15 12.01 6.74
C PRO A 632 -3.66 12.75 7.98
N THR A 633 -4.71 13.56 7.83
CA THR A 633 -5.34 14.38 8.88
C THR A 633 -6.67 13.81 9.39
N CYS A 634 -7.13 12.69 8.84
CA CYS A 634 -8.30 11.98 9.37
C CYS A 634 -7.99 11.46 10.79
N PRO A 635 -9.02 11.27 11.65
CA PRO A 635 -8.88 10.47 12.87
C PRO A 635 -8.22 9.13 12.53
N ASP A 636 -7.32 8.68 13.38
CA ASP A 636 -6.51 7.52 13.07
C ASP A 636 -7.32 6.21 13.13
N ALA A 637 -6.71 5.14 12.61
CA ALA A 637 -7.32 3.81 12.65
C ALA A 637 -7.62 3.37 14.09
N CYS A 638 -6.82 3.80 15.08
CA CYS A 638 -7.10 3.50 16.49
C CYS A 638 -8.39 4.18 16.97
N THR A 639 -8.57 5.48 16.75
CA THR A 639 -9.77 6.21 17.19
C THR A 639 -11.06 5.66 16.56
N SER A 640 -11.01 5.33 15.26
CA SER A 640 -12.18 4.77 14.55
C SER A 640 -12.47 3.31 14.94
N LYS A 641 -11.45 2.48 15.15
CA LYS A 641 -11.63 1.08 15.57
C LYS A 641 -11.92 0.93 17.07
N MET A 642 -11.55 1.91 17.90
CA MET A 642 -11.96 2.01 19.31
C MET A 642 -13.48 2.01 19.46
N GLU A 643 -14.22 2.79 18.65
CA GLU A 643 -15.70 2.76 18.69
C GLU A 643 -16.26 1.36 18.36
N CYS A 644 -15.56 0.58 17.53
CA CYS A 644 -15.92 -0.80 17.20
C CYS A 644 -15.54 -1.82 18.29
N VAL A 645 -14.46 -1.60 19.04
CA VAL A 645 -14.13 -2.40 20.24
C VAL A 645 -15.18 -2.16 21.34
N GLU A 646 -15.45 -0.88 21.64
CA GLU A 646 -16.44 -0.48 22.65
C GLU A 646 -17.85 -0.97 22.33
N CYS A 647 -18.27 -0.91 21.06
CA CYS A 647 -19.58 -1.40 20.68
C CYS A 647 -19.65 -2.92 20.50
N GLY A 648 -18.67 -3.51 19.81
CA GLY A 648 -18.70 -4.92 19.41
C GLY A 648 -18.38 -5.89 20.55
N HIS A 649 -17.48 -5.52 21.46
CA HIS A 649 -17.12 -6.33 22.62
C HIS A 649 -17.83 -5.84 23.90
N PHE A 650 -17.56 -4.61 24.33
CA PHE A 650 -18.05 -4.07 25.61
C PHE A 650 -19.53 -3.64 25.59
N LYS A 651 -20.16 -3.57 24.41
CA LYS A 651 -21.59 -3.22 24.21
C LYS A 651 -21.97 -1.87 24.83
N ARG A 652 -21.07 -0.89 24.71
CA ARG A 652 -21.26 0.50 25.16
C ARG A 652 -20.74 1.49 24.12
N GLY A 653 -20.49 2.74 24.51
CA GLY A 653 -20.09 3.80 23.58
C GLY A 653 -21.22 4.28 22.64
N ARG A 654 -20.84 5.00 21.58
CA ARG A 654 -21.77 5.70 20.68
C ARG A 654 -22.50 4.76 19.71
N LEU A 655 -21.75 3.97 18.93
CA LEU A 655 -22.31 3.11 17.87
C LEU A 655 -23.29 2.05 18.40
N PHE A 656 -23.22 1.72 19.70
CA PHE A 656 -24.17 0.86 20.38
C PHE A 656 -25.51 1.57 20.64
N LYS A 657 -25.46 2.82 21.15
CA LYS A 657 -26.63 3.67 21.41
C LYS A 657 -27.35 4.02 20.09
N ASP A 658 -26.57 4.34 19.05
CA ASP A 658 -27.08 4.70 17.71
C ASP A 658 -27.53 3.47 16.89
N LYS A 659 -27.35 2.24 17.40
CA LYS A 659 -27.63 0.94 16.74
C LYS A 659 -26.91 0.68 15.40
N SER A 660 -26.03 1.58 14.96
CA SER A 660 -25.25 1.51 13.72
C SER A 660 -24.04 0.56 13.78
N CYS A 661 -23.73 0.03 14.96
CA CYS A 661 -22.65 -0.91 15.26
C CYS A 661 -22.34 -1.93 14.15
N SER A 662 -23.29 -2.83 13.82
CA SER A 662 -23.10 -3.92 12.87
C SER A 662 -23.06 -3.49 11.39
N GLN A 663 -23.42 -2.24 11.10
CA GLN A 663 -23.36 -1.65 9.76
C GLN A 663 -21.95 -1.12 9.47
N ILE A 664 -21.35 -0.46 10.47
CA ILE A 664 -20.05 0.22 10.40
C ILE A 664 -18.89 -0.71 10.78
N CYS A 665 -19.04 -1.48 11.87
CA CYS A 665 -17.99 -2.31 12.43
C CYS A 665 -18.05 -3.74 11.87
N ARG A 666 -17.33 -3.96 10.77
CA ARG A 666 -17.27 -5.26 10.05
C ARG A 666 -16.00 -6.07 10.37
N ASP A 667 -15.28 -5.66 11.41
CA ASP A 667 -13.96 -6.17 11.78
C ASP A 667 -14.07 -7.42 12.65
N GLU A 668 -13.15 -8.38 12.47
CA GLU A 668 -13.15 -9.61 13.28
C GLU A 668 -12.40 -9.37 14.61
N ILE A 669 -13.15 -9.28 15.72
CA ILE A 669 -12.57 -9.14 17.06
C ILE A 669 -12.17 -10.51 17.61
N GLN A 670 -10.89 -10.68 17.93
CA GLN A 670 -10.34 -11.88 18.58
C GLN A 670 -9.73 -11.52 19.94
N LEU A 671 -10.13 -12.22 21.00
CA LEU A 671 -9.57 -12.05 22.33
C LEU A 671 -8.22 -12.77 22.45
N VAL A 672 -7.23 -12.08 23.01
CA VAL A 672 -5.88 -12.59 23.25
C VAL A 672 -5.39 -12.23 24.66
N LYS A 673 -4.48 -13.02 25.22
CA LYS A 673 -3.88 -12.72 26.53
C LYS A 673 -2.76 -11.68 26.44
N GLU A 674 -2.07 -11.62 25.31
CA GLU A 674 -0.99 -10.68 25.02
C GLU A 674 -1.00 -10.33 23.53
N LEU A 675 -0.66 -9.09 23.18
CA LEU A 675 -0.55 -8.65 21.77
C LEU A 675 0.75 -9.18 21.15
N ARG A 676 0.64 -10.13 20.23
CA ARG A 676 1.77 -10.63 19.41
C ARG A 676 1.98 -9.76 18.17
N PHE A 677 3.19 -9.76 17.60
CA PHE A 677 3.53 -8.88 16.47
C PHE A 677 3.20 -9.52 15.12
N TYR A 678 1.95 -9.38 14.67
CA TYR A 678 1.49 -9.92 13.38
C TYR A 678 1.89 -9.02 12.20
N ALA A 679 3.10 -9.22 11.70
CA ALA A 679 3.66 -8.62 10.47
C ALA A 679 3.73 -7.07 10.43
N GLU A 680 4.35 -6.53 9.36
CA GLU A 680 4.71 -5.11 9.22
C GLU A 680 3.52 -4.14 9.15
N ASN A 681 2.30 -4.64 8.88
CA ASN A 681 1.07 -3.84 8.75
C ASN A 681 0.23 -3.74 10.03
N SER A 682 0.65 -4.35 11.14
CA SER A 682 -0.07 -4.24 12.42
C SER A 682 0.17 -2.90 13.13
N ARG A 683 -0.85 -2.41 13.84
CA ARG A 683 -0.80 -1.20 14.69
C ARG A 683 -1.38 -1.51 16.06
N ASN A 684 -0.56 -1.32 17.09
CA ASN A 684 -1.03 -1.39 18.48
C ASN A 684 -1.71 -0.06 18.84
N CYS A 685 -2.90 -0.16 19.40
CA CYS A 685 -3.76 0.93 19.85
C CYS A 685 -4.02 0.77 21.35
N SER A 686 -4.20 1.89 22.05
CA SER A 686 -4.52 1.88 23.48
C SER A 686 -5.33 3.11 23.84
N TYR A 687 -6.36 2.95 24.65
CA TYR A 687 -7.23 4.03 25.10
C TYR A 687 -7.65 3.80 26.54
N LYS A 688 -8.19 4.84 27.19
CA LYS A 688 -8.71 4.75 28.55
C LYS A 688 -10.23 4.62 28.51
N ASN A 689 -10.80 3.66 29.23
CA ASN A 689 -12.24 3.42 29.23
C ASN A 689 -12.99 4.29 30.27
N GLU A 690 -14.32 4.16 30.33
CA GLU A 690 -15.17 4.91 31.29
C GLU A 690 -14.88 4.55 32.76
N ASP A 691 -14.26 3.39 33.02
CA ASP A 691 -13.89 2.88 34.35
C ASP A 691 -12.44 3.24 34.75
N ASP A 692 -11.80 4.15 34.01
CA ASP A 692 -10.44 4.65 34.23
C ASP A 692 -9.30 3.62 34.03
N CYS A 693 -9.59 2.46 33.44
CA CYS A 693 -8.61 1.43 33.07
C CYS A 693 -8.07 1.63 31.64
N MET A 694 -6.87 1.10 31.37
CA MET A 694 -6.25 1.11 30.05
C MET A 694 -6.60 -0.14 29.23
N GLU A 695 -7.30 0.08 28.13
CA GLU A 695 -7.64 -0.93 27.13
C GLU A 695 -6.54 -1.05 26.07
N HIS A 696 -6.21 -2.27 25.67
CA HIS A 696 -5.15 -2.56 24.71
C HIS A 696 -5.65 -3.44 23.56
N PHE A 697 -5.51 -2.97 22.32
CA PHE A 697 -5.84 -3.77 21.13
C PHE A 697 -4.84 -3.57 19.99
N GLN A 698 -4.80 -4.50 19.05
CA GLN A 698 -4.00 -4.40 17.82
C GLN A 698 -4.91 -4.50 16.60
N TYR A 699 -4.83 -3.48 15.74
CA TYR A 699 -5.38 -3.49 14.39
C TYR A 699 -4.41 -4.18 13.45
N TYR A 700 -4.88 -5.19 12.70
CA TYR A 700 -4.17 -5.77 11.57
C TYR A 700 -5.06 -5.72 10.32
N GLU A 701 -4.47 -5.34 9.19
CA GLU A 701 -5.14 -5.31 7.89
C GLU A 701 -4.35 -6.14 6.88
N ASP A 702 -5.01 -7.12 6.26
CA ASP A 702 -4.38 -8.04 5.32
C ASP A 702 -4.30 -7.47 3.90
N ALA A 703 -3.58 -8.16 3.01
CA ALA A 703 -3.49 -7.79 1.59
C ALA A 703 -4.77 -8.12 0.77
N SER A 704 -5.93 -8.17 1.41
CA SER A 704 -7.26 -8.19 0.80
C SER A 704 -8.19 -7.08 1.32
N GLY A 705 -7.75 -6.28 2.30
CA GLY A 705 -8.58 -5.31 2.99
C GLY A 705 -9.46 -5.91 4.09
N LYS A 706 -9.19 -7.16 4.52
CA LYS A 706 -9.82 -7.72 5.71
C LYS A 706 -9.08 -7.22 6.95
N SER A 707 -9.83 -6.59 7.85
CA SER A 707 -9.35 -6.11 9.14
C SER A 707 -9.68 -7.10 10.27
N ILE A 708 -8.71 -7.28 11.17
CA ILE A 708 -8.79 -8.10 12.39
C ILE A 708 -8.34 -7.23 13.57
N LEU A 709 -9.07 -7.33 14.68
CA LEU A 709 -8.83 -6.61 15.93
C LEU A 709 -8.49 -7.61 17.04
N PHE A 710 -7.21 -7.68 17.43
CA PHE A 710 -6.80 -8.49 18.58
C PHE A 710 -6.96 -7.65 19.86
N LEU A 711 -7.89 -8.02 20.74
CA LEU A 711 -8.18 -7.31 21.99
C LEU A 711 -7.59 -8.07 23.19
N VAL A 712 -6.94 -7.36 24.12
CA VAL A 712 -6.41 -7.98 25.35
C VAL A 712 -7.56 -8.34 26.29
N GLU A 713 -7.55 -9.57 26.82
CA GLU A 713 -8.63 -10.15 27.64
C GLU A 713 -8.83 -9.47 29.02
N VAL A 714 -7.79 -8.79 29.54
CA VAL A 714 -7.80 -8.10 30.85
C VAL A 714 -7.20 -6.70 30.70
N PRO A 715 -7.93 -5.61 31.02
CA PRO A 715 -7.40 -4.25 30.95
C PRO A 715 -6.53 -3.89 32.15
N ASP A 716 -5.57 -2.98 31.94
CA ASP A 716 -4.67 -2.48 32.98
C ASP A 716 -5.38 -1.41 33.83
N CYS A 717 -5.98 -1.84 34.95
CA CYS A 717 -6.64 -0.96 35.93
C CYS A 717 -5.67 -0.53 37.05
N PRO A 718 -5.81 0.68 37.63
CA PRO A 718 -4.94 1.15 38.71
C PRO A 718 -5.24 0.44 40.05
N GLU A 719 -4.27 -0.31 40.58
CA GLU A 719 -4.37 -0.92 41.91
C GLU A 719 -4.31 0.12 43.05
N GLY A 720 -5.16 -0.04 44.06
CA GLY A 720 -5.18 0.81 45.26
C GLY A 720 -3.97 0.59 46.18
N PRO A 721 -3.53 1.63 46.94
CA PRO A 721 -2.34 1.53 47.78
C PRO A 721 -2.47 0.46 48.88
N ASN A 722 -1.48 -0.42 48.97
CA ASN A 722 -1.49 -1.53 49.92
C ASN A 722 -1.46 -1.04 51.38
N ILE A 723 -2.59 -1.19 52.07
CA ILE A 723 -2.86 -0.71 53.44
C ILE A 723 -1.80 -1.22 54.43
N LEU A 724 -1.29 -2.44 54.25
CA LEU A 724 -0.28 -3.04 55.13
C LEU A 724 1.05 -2.27 55.10
N VAL A 725 1.46 -1.81 53.91
CA VAL A 725 2.72 -1.07 53.70
C VAL A 725 2.66 0.29 54.41
N VAL A 726 1.53 0.99 54.28
CA VAL A 726 1.30 2.28 54.94
C VAL A 726 1.36 2.13 56.47
N LEU A 727 0.70 1.11 57.02
CA LEU A 727 0.70 0.80 58.45
C LEU A 727 2.13 0.53 58.98
N LEU A 728 2.90 -0.30 58.29
CA LEU A 728 4.27 -0.63 58.67
C LEU A 728 5.21 0.60 58.58
N SER A 729 5.03 1.47 57.58
CA SER A 729 5.82 2.71 57.45
C SER A 729 5.60 3.67 58.64
N VAL A 730 4.35 3.83 59.09
CA VAL A 730 4.03 4.69 60.25
C VAL A 730 4.65 4.14 61.54
N ILE A 731 4.55 2.83 61.78
CA ILE A 731 5.15 2.17 62.95
C ILE A 731 6.67 2.32 62.96
N GLY A 732 7.32 2.12 61.80
CA GLY A 732 8.77 2.28 61.66
C GLY A 732 9.25 3.71 61.96
N ALA A 733 8.53 4.72 61.48
CA ALA A 733 8.86 6.13 61.72
C ALA A 733 8.80 6.51 63.22
N ILE A 734 7.80 6.02 63.94
CA ILE A 734 7.64 6.26 65.39
C ILE A 734 8.81 5.66 66.17
N LEU A 735 9.18 4.41 65.87
CA LEU A 735 10.31 3.73 66.52
C LEU A 735 11.65 4.44 66.25
N PHE A 736 11.86 4.89 65.01
CA PHE A 736 13.08 5.59 64.61
C PHE A 736 13.24 6.95 65.33
N LEU A 737 12.17 7.74 65.43
CA LEU A 737 12.18 9.01 66.16
C LEU A 737 12.42 8.81 67.66
N GLY A 738 11.82 7.79 68.28
CA GLY A 738 12.09 7.43 69.68
C GLY A 738 13.56 7.06 69.93
N LEU A 739 14.17 6.32 69.01
CA LEU A 739 15.57 5.90 69.12
C LEU A 739 16.54 7.08 68.92
N ILE A 740 16.23 8.02 68.03
CA ILE A 740 16.96 9.31 67.92
C ILE A 740 16.85 10.12 69.22
N GLY A 741 15.65 10.21 69.81
CA GLY A 741 15.46 10.92 71.09
C GLY A 741 16.33 10.36 72.22
N LEU A 742 16.42 9.02 72.33
CA LEU A 742 17.28 8.35 73.31
C LEU A 742 18.78 8.59 73.04
N LEU A 743 19.20 8.61 71.77
CA LEU A 743 20.59 8.91 71.40
C LEU A 743 20.97 10.37 71.71
N ILE A 744 20.09 11.33 71.42
CA ILE A 744 20.29 12.75 71.75
C ILE A 744 20.34 12.93 73.27
N TRP A 745 19.43 12.32 74.02
CA TRP A 745 19.43 12.38 75.49
C TRP A 745 20.74 11.82 76.06
N LYS A 746 21.16 10.62 75.62
CA LYS A 746 22.42 10.00 76.08
C LYS A 746 23.65 10.84 75.71
N LEU A 747 23.66 11.47 74.53
CA LEU A 747 24.72 12.38 74.10
C LEU A 747 24.78 13.64 74.99
N LEU A 748 23.64 14.26 75.28
CA LEU A 748 23.55 15.44 76.15
C LEU A 748 24.01 15.14 77.59
N VAL A 749 23.60 14.00 78.16
CA VAL A 749 24.09 13.54 79.47
C VAL A 749 25.61 13.31 79.43
N THR A 750 26.13 12.61 78.42
CA THR A 750 27.58 12.37 78.26
C THR A 750 28.39 13.68 78.12
N ILE A 751 27.82 14.71 77.48
CA ILE A 751 28.43 16.04 77.36
C ILE A 751 28.39 16.80 78.69
N HIS A 752 27.31 16.67 79.46
CA HIS A 752 27.21 17.28 80.79
C HIS A 752 28.20 16.65 81.77
N ASP A 753 28.24 15.31 81.85
CA ASP A 753 29.17 14.55 82.70
C ASP A 753 30.63 14.89 82.36
N ARG A 754 30.97 14.97 81.06
CA ARG A 754 32.31 15.39 80.61
C ARG A 754 32.65 16.84 80.96
N ARG A 755 31.68 17.75 80.99
CA ARG A 755 31.90 19.15 81.37
C ARG A 755 32.15 19.30 82.87
N GLU A 756 31.34 18.65 83.71
CA GLU A 756 31.59 18.68 85.16
C GLU A 756 32.87 17.91 85.53
N PHE A 757 33.21 16.81 84.85
CA PHE A 757 34.50 16.13 85.03
C PHE A 757 35.69 17.03 84.66
N ALA A 758 35.66 17.68 83.51
CA ALA A 758 36.72 18.59 83.09
C ALA A 758 36.88 19.78 84.05
N LYS A 759 35.77 20.35 84.52
CA LYS A 759 35.75 21.42 85.53
C LYS A 759 36.33 20.97 86.87
N PHE A 760 36.04 19.74 87.31
CA PHE A 760 36.63 19.14 88.51
C PHE A 760 38.15 18.94 88.39
N GLU A 761 38.67 18.58 87.22
CA GLU A 761 40.12 18.54 86.99
C GLU A 761 40.75 19.94 86.96
N ASP A 762 40.06 20.93 86.40
CA ASP A 762 40.56 22.31 86.30
C ASP A 762 40.58 23.03 87.66
N GLU A 763 39.57 22.80 88.52
CA GLU A 763 39.54 23.25 89.92
C GLU A 763 40.64 22.57 90.76
N LYS A 764 40.97 21.31 90.46
CA LYS A 764 42.08 20.56 91.07
C LYS A 764 43.46 21.02 90.60
N ALA A 765 43.59 21.45 89.34
CA ALA A 765 44.84 21.92 88.75
C ALA A 765 45.25 23.33 89.23
N ARG A 766 44.28 24.22 89.45
CA ARG A 766 44.49 25.61 89.88
C ARG A 766 44.89 25.76 91.37
N ALA A 767 45.03 24.65 92.10
CA ALA A 767 45.24 24.61 93.55
C ALA A 767 46.69 24.28 93.97
N LYS A 768 47.71 24.92 93.37
CA LYS A 768 49.07 24.95 93.94
C LYS A 768 49.79 26.27 93.69
N TRP A 769 50.34 26.81 94.77
CA TRP A 769 50.92 28.16 94.85
C TRP A 769 52.28 28.23 94.16
N ASP A 770 52.64 29.41 93.68
CA ASP A 770 54.04 29.83 93.51
C ASP A 770 54.30 31.11 94.32
N THR A 771 55.49 31.23 94.89
CA THR A 771 55.80 32.17 95.98
C THR A 771 56.64 33.36 95.52
N GLY A 772 55.93 34.39 95.05
CA GLY A 772 56.20 35.81 95.35
C GLY A 772 57.57 36.41 95.02
N ASN A 773 57.57 37.35 94.08
CA ASN A 773 58.33 38.59 94.25
C ASN A 773 57.65 39.77 93.54
N ASN A 774 57.66 40.94 94.18
CA ASN A 774 57.12 42.20 93.66
C ASN A 774 57.94 43.35 94.26
N PRO A 775 58.68 44.09 93.43
CA PRO A 775 58.47 45.55 93.45
C PRO A 775 58.64 46.25 92.08
N LEU A 776 57.63 47.04 91.71
CA LEU A 776 57.75 48.39 91.12
C LEU A 776 58.76 48.64 89.96
N TYR A 777 58.32 48.44 88.71
CA TYR A 777 58.61 49.41 87.63
C TYR A 777 57.55 49.36 86.51
N VAL A 778 57.51 50.38 85.65
CA VAL A 778 56.47 50.61 84.63
C VAL A 778 57.08 50.87 83.25
N GLY A 779 56.43 50.36 82.20
CA GLY A 779 56.65 50.77 80.81
C GLY A 779 55.31 50.84 80.06
N ALA A 780 54.99 51.99 79.47
CA ALA A 780 53.74 52.21 78.75
C ALA A 780 53.97 53.07 77.51
N THR A 781 53.33 52.72 76.39
CA THR A 781 53.28 53.56 75.19
C THR A 781 51.99 53.32 74.40
N SER A 782 51.32 54.40 74.00
CA SER A 782 50.22 54.44 73.01
C SER A 782 50.83 54.53 71.57
N THR A 783 50.11 54.65 70.43
CA THR A 783 48.87 55.40 70.13
C THR A 783 48.26 54.96 68.78
N PHE A 784 47.06 55.49 68.46
CA PHE A 784 46.29 55.41 67.20
C PHE A 784 47.06 56.01 65.97
N THR A 785 46.65 55.87 64.69
CA THR A 785 45.31 55.98 64.06
C THR A 785 45.12 55.17 62.75
N ASN A 786 43.84 54.96 62.35
CA ASN A 786 43.38 54.48 61.04
C ASN A 786 43.52 55.62 59.97
N VAL A 787 43.33 55.51 58.63
CA VAL A 787 42.45 54.76 57.70
C VAL A 787 43.18 54.58 56.33
N THR A 788 42.84 53.78 55.30
CA THR A 788 41.73 52.84 54.92
C THR A 788 42.29 51.84 53.85
N TRP A 789 41.64 51.14 52.88
CA TRP A 789 40.29 51.05 52.24
C TRP A 789 40.12 49.66 51.56
N ALA A 790 38.92 49.30 51.09
CA ALA A 790 38.52 48.16 50.20
C ALA A 790 38.61 46.66 50.64
N ALA A 791 37.46 45.97 50.46
CA ALA A 791 37.24 44.50 50.23
C ALA A 791 37.61 43.48 51.35
N LEU A 792 36.88 42.37 51.59
CA LEU A 792 35.67 41.77 50.96
C LEU A 792 34.83 40.99 52.04
N ASN A 793 33.51 40.80 51.85
CA ASN A 793 32.55 40.18 52.80
C ASN A 793 31.48 39.31 52.05
N ASP A 794 30.62 38.44 52.62
CA ASP A 794 30.54 37.65 53.89
C ASP A 794 29.22 36.79 53.89
N PHE A 795 28.97 35.87 54.84
CA PHE A 795 27.75 35.00 54.87
C PHE A 795 27.39 34.34 56.25
N LEU A 796 26.10 33.98 56.44
CA LEU A 796 25.46 33.07 57.47
C LEU A 796 25.11 33.63 58.89
N GLN A 797 24.20 33.05 59.70
CA GLN A 797 22.80 32.58 59.49
C GLN A 797 22.06 32.18 60.83
N HIS A 798 20.74 32.49 60.95
CA HIS A 798 19.70 31.82 61.81
C HIS A 798 19.87 31.74 63.37
N GLN A 799 18.87 31.38 64.21
CA GLN A 799 17.49 30.82 64.11
C GLN A 799 16.49 31.46 65.12
N GLN A 800 15.15 31.34 64.91
CA GLN A 800 14.16 30.94 65.94
C GLN A 800 12.74 30.57 65.38
N PHE A 801 11.73 30.34 66.24
CA PHE A 801 10.52 29.47 66.11
C PHE A 801 9.27 30.11 66.83
N PRO A 802 8.03 29.52 66.96
CA PRO A 802 7.26 28.49 66.19
C PRO A 802 5.68 28.69 66.04
N VAL A 803 5.03 27.92 65.14
CA VAL A 803 3.56 27.51 65.04
C VAL A 803 2.45 28.62 64.94
N ILE A 804 1.11 28.45 64.75
CA ILE A 804 0.06 27.38 64.87
C ILE A 804 -1.01 27.45 63.71
N SER A 805 -1.76 26.33 63.48
CA SER A 805 -3.04 26.09 62.75
C SER A 805 -4.20 27.12 62.91
N THR A 806 -5.30 27.19 62.13
CA THR A 806 -5.87 26.47 60.93
C THR A 806 -7.07 27.26 60.36
N ASN A 807 -7.37 27.22 59.03
CA ASN A 807 -8.73 27.00 58.45
C ASN A 807 -8.76 27.00 56.90
N MET A 808 -9.97 26.86 56.30
CA MET A 808 -10.25 26.44 54.92
C MET A 808 -10.57 27.55 53.88
N ALA A 809 -10.51 27.14 52.60
CA ALA A 809 -11.31 27.61 51.44
C ALA A 809 -10.93 28.89 50.67
N ALA A 810 -11.41 28.93 49.41
CA ALA A 810 -11.25 29.96 48.36
C ALA A 810 -12.54 30.85 48.28
N PRO A 811 -12.82 31.77 47.29
CA PRO A 811 -12.18 32.00 45.97
C PRO A 811 -12.08 33.49 45.49
N CYS A 812 -11.82 33.70 44.17
CA CYS A 812 -12.07 34.92 43.35
C CYS A 812 -11.14 36.16 43.53
N ALA A 813 -10.95 37.09 42.57
CA ALA A 813 -11.22 37.14 41.10
C ALA A 813 -10.62 38.40 40.38
N VAL A 814 -10.39 38.30 39.05
CA VAL A 814 -10.48 39.34 37.96
C VAL A 814 -9.52 40.57 37.89
N GLY A 815 -9.10 40.92 36.64
CA GLY A 815 -8.44 42.17 36.17
C GLY A 815 -7.14 41.91 35.37
N VAL A 816 -6.92 42.13 34.06
CA VAL A 816 -7.45 42.99 32.94
C VAL A 816 -6.63 44.28 32.68
N ALA A 817 -6.46 44.64 31.39
CA ALA A 817 -5.82 45.86 30.81
C ALA A 817 -4.27 45.89 30.70
N GLU A 818 -3.58 46.56 29.73
CA GLU A 818 -3.76 46.97 28.29
C GLU A 818 -2.37 47.62 27.86
N GLU A 819 -1.91 48.00 26.65
CA GLU A 819 -2.27 47.96 25.21
C GLU A 819 -0.97 48.22 24.35
N GLY A 820 -1.00 48.20 22.99
CA GLY A 820 0.11 48.59 22.05
C GLY A 820 0.95 47.41 21.46
N ASP A 821 1.09 47.12 20.14
CA ASP A 821 1.33 47.87 18.86
C ASP A 821 2.77 48.44 18.72
N ASP A 822 3.47 48.45 17.57
CA ASP A 822 3.04 48.60 16.15
C ASP A 822 4.06 47.99 15.11
N SER A 823 3.74 48.07 13.81
CA SER A 823 4.41 47.86 12.49
C SER A 823 5.95 48.11 12.29
N GLU A 824 6.66 47.83 11.16
CA GLU A 824 6.41 47.08 9.88
C GLU A 824 7.75 46.68 9.15
N ILE A 825 7.64 45.85 8.10
CA ILE A 825 8.47 45.70 6.86
C ILE A 825 10.02 45.89 6.91
N LEU A 826 10.73 44.85 6.44
CA LEU A 826 11.82 45.04 5.46
C LEU A 826 11.87 43.89 4.44
N GLN A 827 11.97 44.20 3.15
CA GLN A 827 12.11 43.22 2.06
C GLN A 827 13.58 42.92 1.77
N ASN A 828 13.89 41.67 1.40
CA ASN A 828 14.79 41.40 0.27
C ASN A 828 14.68 39.96 -0.26
N SER A 829 14.86 39.80 -1.56
CA SER A 829 14.81 38.52 -2.28
C SER A 829 16.19 37.85 -2.38
N VAL A 830 16.24 36.52 -2.55
CA VAL A 830 17.06 35.89 -3.61
C VAL A 830 16.70 34.40 -3.84
N LYS A 831 16.64 34.05 -5.13
CA LYS A 831 16.65 32.75 -5.84
C LYS A 831 16.67 31.41 -5.05
N ALA A 832 15.85 30.47 -5.54
CA ALA A 832 16.05 29.03 -5.33
C ALA A 832 17.18 28.46 -6.25
N PRO A 833 17.83 27.35 -5.86
CA PRO A 833 18.74 26.58 -6.72
C PRO A 833 18.07 25.32 -7.32
N GLU A 834 18.35 25.04 -8.60
CA GLU A 834 17.95 23.81 -9.29
C GLU A 834 19.10 22.79 -9.32
N ASN A 835 18.90 21.58 -8.77
CA ASN A 835 19.34 20.28 -9.33
C ASN A 835 19.11 19.13 -8.33
N GLU A 836 18.16 18.22 -8.61
CA GLU A 836 17.97 16.96 -7.87
C GLU A 836 17.87 15.75 -8.82
N SER A 837 18.97 15.43 -9.52
CA SER A 837 19.12 14.16 -10.27
C SER A 837 19.97 13.11 -9.54
N LYS A 838 20.70 13.49 -8.48
CA LYS A 838 21.53 12.58 -7.68
C LYS A 838 21.05 12.54 -6.23
N ARG A 839 20.88 11.33 -5.67
CA ARG A 839 20.61 11.18 -4.24
C ARG A 839 21.76 11.81 -3.43
N PRO A 840 21.48 12.74 -2.49
CA PRO A 840 22.51 13.31 -1.64
C PRO A 840 23.13 12.24 -0.73
N GLN A 841 24.39 12.44 -0.35
CA GLN A 841 25.08 11.56 0.59
C GLN A 841 24.42 11.65 1.98
N PHE A 842 24.38 10.54 2.72
CA PHE A 842 23.69 10.48 4.01
C PHE A 842 24.27 11.53 4.99
N GLY A 843 23.42 12.33 5.61
CA GLY A 843 23.83 13.34 6.61
C GLY A 843 24.25 14.72 6.05
N THR A 844 24.18 14.99 4.74
CA THR A 844 24.53 16.32 4.19
C THR A 844 23.42 17.38 4.30
N ARG A 845 22.24 17.00 4.79
CA ARG A 845 21.08 17.88 4.99
C ARG A 845 20.99 18.32 6.45
N PHE A 846 20.67 19.59 6.69
CA PHE A 846 20.55 20.17 8.03
C PHE A 846 19.08 20.51 8.34
N LEU A 847 18.62 20.15 9.54
CA LEU A 847 17.29 20.50 10.02
C LEU A 847 17.24 21.98 10.49
N LYS A 848 16.76 22.88 9.62
CA LYS A 848 16.76 24.33 9.88
C LYS A 848 15.52 24.88 10.60
N ASP A 849 14.39 24.16 10.62
CA ASP A 849 13.16 24.58 11.32
C ASP A 849 12.77 23.56 12.40
N PRO A 850 12.89 23.89 13.70
CA PRO A 850 12.49 23.03 14.81
C PRO A 850 11.01 22.59 14.78
N ARG A 851 10.13 23.27 14.04
CA ARG A 851 8.71 22.91 13.91
C ARG A 851 8.49 21.81 12.86
N GLN A 852 9.46 21.57 11.98
CA GLN A 852 9.40 20.57 10.90
C GLN A 852 10.05 19.23 11.27
N VAL A 853 10.51 19.07 12.52
CA VAL A 853 11.08 17.85 13.14
C VAL A 853 10.34 16.56 12.76
N PHE A 854 9.00 16.60 12.68
CA PHE A 854 8.18 15.41 12.34
C PHE A 854 7.85 15.26 10.85
N GLN A 855 8.12 16.27 10.02
CA GLN A 855 7.92 16.22 8.57
C GLN A 855 9.09 15.49 7.87
N HIS A 856 10.28 15.49 8.47
CA HIS A 856 11.48 14.86 7.91
C HIS A 856 11.76 13.49 8.54
N ASN A 857 12.64 12.72 7.91
CA ASN A 857 13.08 11.39 8.35
C ASN A 857 14.49 11.49 8.99
N ALA A 858 15.00 10.37 9.53
CA ALA A 858 16.27 10.33 10.28
C ALA A 858 17.56 10.45 9.42
N TRP A 859 17.55 11.37 8.45
CA TRP A 859 18.59 11.59 7.45
C TRP A 859 19.31 12.93 7.61
N ASP A 860 18.73 13.83 8.42
CA ASP A 860 19.22 15.19 8.63
C ASP A 860 20.20 15.23 9.84
N ASN A 861 21.33 15.91 9.64
CA ASN A 861 22.29 16.24 10.69
C ASN A 861 21.76 17.40 11.55
N VAL A 862 22.04 17.36 12.84
CA VAL A 862 21.46 18.29 13.82
C VAL A 862 22.53 18.85 14.75
N GLU A 863 22.75 20.15 14.62
CA GLU A 863 23.55 20.96 15.53
C GLU A 863 22.89 20.99 16.92
N TRP A 864 23.70 20.95 17.97
CA TRP A 864 23.23 21.06 19.35
C TRP A 864 23.43 22.48 19.84
N THR A 865 22.52 22.98 20.66
CA THR A 865 22.75 24.24 21.38
C THR A 865 23.74 24.03 22.53
N GLU A 866 24.44 25.08 22.92
CA GLU A 866 25.36 25.08 24.08
C GLU A 866 24.67 24.56 25.36
N ALA A 867 23.40 24.93 25.57
CA ALA A 867 22.59 24.45 26.68
C ALA A 867 22.34 22.92 26.64
N GLN A 868 22.18 22.32 25.45
CA GLN A 868 22.04 20.87 25.30
C GLN A 868 23.36 20.15 25.61
N GLU A 869 24.50 20.71 25.17
CA GLU A 869 25.82 20.13 25.44
C GLU A 869 26.21 20.23 26.92
N VAL A 870 25.91 21.36 27.59
CA VAL A 870 26.05 21.52 29.05
C VAL A 870 25.16 20.53 29.81
N ALA A 871 23.88 20.38 29.42
CA ALA A 871 22.96 19.44 30.06
C ALA A 871 23.41 17.97 29.90
N ALA A 872 23.91 17.59 28.72
CA ALA A 872 24.46 16.26 28.48
C ALA A 872 25.75 16.01 29.28
N ARG A 873 26.65 16.99 29.37
CA ARG A 873 27.87 16.91 30.18
C ARG A 873 27.55 16.71 31.66
N GLN A 874 26.58 17.45 32.20
CA GLN A 874 26.09 17.28 33.57
C GLN A 874 25.48 15.87 33.77
N LYS A 875 24.72 15.37 32.79
CA LYS A 875 24.12 14.04 32.85
C LYS A 875 25.16 12.90 32.82
N VAL A 876 26.25 13.06 32.08
CA VAL A 876 27.39 12.13 32.11
C VAL A 876 28.05 12.15 33.50
N LEU A 877 28.33 13.33 34.06
CA LEU A 877 28.91 13.45 35.41
C LEU A 877 28.05 12.78 36.49
N GLU A 878 26.71 12.88 36.40
CA GLU A 878 25.79 12.16 37.30
C GLU A 878 25.84 10.63 37.15
N ASN A 879 26.13 10.13 35.94
CA ASN A 879 26.12 8.71 35.60
C ASN A 879 27.48 8.03 35.85
N SER A 880 28.60 8.78 35.82
CA SER A 880 29.98 8.27 35.88
C SER A 880 30.44 7.72 37.24
N GLN A 881 29.55 7.53 38.23
CA GLN A 881 29.91 6.90 39.52
C GLN A 881 30.27 5.41 39.30
N PRO A 882 31.54 5.00 39.48
CA PRO A 882 32.01 3.67 39.13
C PRO A 882 31.47 2.59 40.07
N LEU A 883 31.38 1.37 39.55
CA LEU A 883 31.06 0.15 40.31
C LEU A 883 32.21 -0.26 41.25
N PRO A 884 31.95 -1.05 42.31
CA PRO A 884 32.99 -1.69 43.10
C PRO A 884 33.92 -2.55 42.23
N LEU A 885 35.22 -2.59 42.56
CA LEU A 885 36.26 -3.23 41.75
C LEU A 885 35.94 -4.68 41.38
N GLU A 886 35.49 -5.47 42.36
CA GLU A 886 35.01 -6.85 42.22
C GLU A 886 34.02 -7.04 41.05
N LYS A 887 33.14 -6.06 40.83
CA LYS A 887 32.16 -6.10 39.73
C LYS A 887 32.72 -5.61 38.40
N GLN A 888 33.74 -4.76 38.42
CA GLN A 888 34.46 -4.40 37.20
C GLN A 888 35.22 -5.62 36.66
N GLU A 889 35.88 -6.36 37.55
CA GLU A 889 36.58 -7.63 37.26
C GLU A 889 35.60 -8.71 36.79
N GLU A 890 34.40 -8.83 37.39
CA GLU A 890 33.35 -9.76 36.91
C GLU A 890 32.90 -9.45 35.48
N TYR A 891 32.63 -8.17 35.15
CA TYR A 891 32.18 -7.78 33.81
C TYR A 891 33.29 -7.78 32.75
N ASP A 892 34.57 -7.78 33.13
CA ASP A 892 35.68 -7.99 32.21
C ASP A 892 35.94 -9.47 31.95
N SER A 893 36.15 -10.26 33.01
CA SER A 893 36.47 -11.69 32.92
C SER A 893 35.38 -12.54 32.26
N ARG A 894 34.10 -12.16 32.37
CA ARG A 894 32.95 -12.87 31.80
C ARG A 894 32.37 -12.21 30.54
N ALA A 895 33.10 -11.28 29.91
CA ALA A 895 32.61 -10.50 28.77
C ALA A 895 32.14 -11.37 27.57
N ASN A 896 32.75 -12.55 27.36
CA ASN A 896 32.32 -13.52 26.36
C ASN A 896 30.96 -14.16 26.70
N GLU A 897 30.69 -14.50 27.96
CA GLU A 897 29.43 -15.11 28.40
C GLU A 897 28.25 -14.17 28.10
N TYR A 898 28.36 -12.89 28.49
CA TYR A 898 27.32 -11.90 28.24
C TYR A 898 27.01 -11.70 26.75
N TRP A 899 28.03 -11.71 25.87
CA TRP A 899 27.81 -11.65 24.43
C TRP A 899 27.26 -12.96 23.84
N ASN A 900 27.69 -14.13 24.35
CA ASN A 900 27.10 -15.41 23.93
C ASN A 900 25.61 -15.48 24.31
N ASP A 901 25.24 -15.10 25.52
CA ASP A 901 23.85 -15.12 26.00
C ASP A 901 22.98 -14.06 25.33
N PHE A 902 23.52 -12.87 25.06
CA PHE A 902 22.87 -11.87 24.21
C PHE A 902 22.47 -12.47 22.84
N TYR A 903 23.40 -13.14 22.15
CA TYR A 903 23.11 -13.73 20.84
C TYR A 903 22.22 -14.99 20.92
N LYS A 904 22.24 -15.78 22.02
CA LYS A 904 21.27 -16.86 22.26
C LYS A 904 19.84 -16.34 22.41
N ILE A 905 19.65 -15.24 23.12
CA ILE A 905 18.34 -14.63 23.38
C ILE A 905 17.81 -13.93 22.12
N HIS A 906 18.68 -13.21 21.40
CA HIS A 906 18.25 -12.33 20.32
C HIS A 906 18.31 -12.95 18.92
N GLU A 907 19.15 -13.96 18.68
CA GLU A 907 19.38 -14.55 17.37
C GLU A 907 19.62 -13.45 16.31
N ASN A 908 18.95 -13.53 15.15
CA ASN A 908 19.01 -12.51 14.10
C ASN A 908 18.03 -11.33 14.29
N ARG A 909 17.34 -11.23 15.43
CA ARG A 909 16.15 -10.35 15.59
C ARG A 909 16.46 -8.93 16.08
N PHE A 910 17.68 -8.66 16.57
CA PHE A 910 18.02 -7.39 17.23
C PHE A 910 18.68 -6.36 16.30
N PHE A 911 19.65 -6.78 15.49
CA PHE A 911 20.31 -5.91 14.50
C PHE A 911 19.66 -6.09 13.13
N LYS A 912 19.67 -5.04 12.30
CA LYS A 912 19.17 -5.05 10.92
C LYS A 912 20.31 -5.00 9.92
N ASP A 913 20.11 -5.61 8.75
CA ASP A 913 21.06 -5.60 7.64
C ASP A 913 21.59 -4.19 7.34
N ARG A 914 22.91 -4.04 7.32
CA ARG A 914 23.56 -2.73 7.28
C ARG A 914 23.76 -2.22 5.85
N HIS A 915 22.76 -2.39 4.97
CA HIS A 915 22.76 -1.97 3.55
C HIS A 915 23.11 -0.48 3.32
N TRP A 916 22.94 0.38 4.32
CA TRP A 916 23.33 1.79 4.27
C TRP A 916 24.86 2.00 4.25
N LEU A 917 25.66 1.02 4.69
CA LEU A 917 27.12 1.13 4.74
C LEU A 917 27.75 1.38 3.37
N PHE A 918 27.18 0.90 2.26
CA PHE A 918 27.70 1.20 0.91
C PHE A 918 27.53 2.67 0.49
N THR A 919 26.62 3.42 1.15
CA THR A 919 26.46 4.86 0.94
C THR A 919 27.49 5.67 1.75
N GLU A 920 27.91 5.14 2.90
CA GLU A 920 28.81 5.80 3.84
C GLU A 920 30.28 5.38 3.69
N PHE A 921 30.53 4.16 3.21
CA PHE A 921 31.84 3.57 2.92
C PHE A 921 31.80 2.83 1.56
N PRO A 922 31.92 3.55 0.42
CA PRO A 922 31.91 2.95 -0.92
C PRO A 922 33.04 1.92 -1.16
N GLU A 923 34.07 1.91 -0.31
CA GLU A 923 35.20 0.98 -0.36
C GLU A 923 34.78 -0.49 -0.15
N LEU A 924 33.61 -0.73 0.45
CA LEU A 924 33.03 -2.07 0.58
C LEU A 924 32.45 -2.61 -0.75
N ALA A 925 32.41 -1.79 -1.81
CA ALA A 925 31.93 -2.15 -3.16
C ALA A 925 32.76 -1.43 -4.27
N PRO A 926 34.06 -1.77 -4.43
CA PRO A 926 34.99 -0.97 -5.25
C PRO A 926 34.65 -0.95 -6.75
N ASN A 927 34.06 -2.02 -7.30
CA ASN A 927 33.79 -2.17 -8.74
C ASN A 927 32.67 -1.26 -9.31
N CYS A 928 32.21 -0.27 -8.53
CA CYS A 928 31.18 0.70 -8.94
C CYS A 928 31.74 2.08 -9.37
N ARG A 929 33.05 2.25 -9.53
CA ARG A 929 33.67 3.52 -9.98
C ARG A 929 34.87 3.30 -10.92
N HIS A 930 34.79 3.84 -12.15
CA HIS A 930 35.91 3.84 -13.10
C HIS A 930 36.94 4.94 -12.77
N HIS A 931 38.22 4.69 -13.09
CA HIS A 931 39.26 5.70 -13.14
C HIS A 931 39.07 6.65 -14.34
N PRO A 932 39.29 7.97 -14.19
CA PRO A 932 39.19 8.93 -15.30
C PRO A 932 40.49 9.08 -16.09
N SER A 933 40.40 9.18 -17.42
CA SER A 933 41.52 9.54 -18.30
C SER A 933 41.09 10.44 -19.47
N ALA A 934 41.56 11.69 -19.44
CA ALA A 934 41.72 12.65 -20.55
C ALA A 934 40.57 12.87 -21.59
N GLN A 935 39.92 14.04 -21.45
CA GLN A 935 39.60 15.00 -22.52
C GLN A 935 38.93 14.53 -23.83
N THR A 936 37.61 14.73 -23.96
CA THR A 936 37.05 15.71 -24.93
C THR A 936 35.65 16.16 -24.46
N GLU A 937 35.14 17.30 -24.96
CA GLU A 937 33.86 17.90 -24.53
C GLU A 937 32.73 17.72 -25.58
N ALA A 938 31.50 18.07 -25.17
CA ALA A 938 30.29 18.33 -25.98
C ALA A 938 29.37 17.16 -26.40
N ALA A 939 28.53 16.69 -25.45
CA ALA A 939 27.12 16.33 -25.67
C ALA A 939 26.37 16.31 -24.32
N ALA A 940 25.07 16.62 -24.30
CA ALA A 940 24.30 16.76 -23.05
C ALA A 940 23.34 15.58 -22.76
N GLU A 941 23.42 15.08 -21.53
CA GLU A 941 22.34 14.49 -20.71
C GLU A 941 21.49 13.34 -21.31
N GLN A 942 22.07 12.13 -21.25
CA GLN A 942 21.34 10.90 -20.92
C GLN A 942 22.16 10.15 -19.85
N GLU A 943 21.55 9.74 -18.72
CA GLU A 943 22.26 8.94 -17.70
C GLU A 943 22.32 7.45 -18.10
N PRO A 944 23.53 6.84 -18.23
CA PRO A 944 23.68 5.47 -18.70
C PRO A 944 23.67 4.42 -17.57
N ASN A 945 23.11 3.25 -17.87
CA ASN A 945 22.98 2.11 -16.96
C ASN A 945 24.22 1.19 -17.03
N CYS A 946 24.98 1.05 -15.95
CA CYS A 946 26.19 0.21 -15.91
C CYS A 946 25.87 -1.30 -15.79
N ARG A 947 25.56 -1.96 -16.91
CA ARG A 947 25.65 -3.42 -17.05
C ARG A 947 26.08 -3.88 -18.47
N GLN A 948 26.89 -4.94 -18.48
CA GLN A 948 27.29 -5.82 -19.60
C GLN A 948 28.50 -5.45 -20.48
N HIS A 949 29.22 -6.53 -20.84
CA HIS A 949 30.41 -6.73 -21.70
C HIS A 949 31.77 -6.72 -20.98
N LEU A 950 32.74 -7.59 -21.33
CA LEU A 950 32.81 -8.69 -22.32
C LEU A 950 32.83 -10.06 -21.60
N GLY A 951 32.79 -11.26 -22.20
CA GLY A 951 33.16 -11.70 -23.56
C GLY A 951 34.60 -12.24 -23.54
N SER A 952 34.77 -13.54 -23.82
CA SER A 952 36.00 -14.30 -23.53
C SER A 952 37.11 -14.12 -24.58
N GLN A 953 38.36 -14.15 -24.12
CA GLN A 953 39.48 -14.74 -24.88
C GLN A 953 40.07 -15.90 -24.09
N SER A 954 40.67 -16.87 -24.80
CA SER A 954 40.96 -18.22 -24.29
C SER A 954 42.41 -18.64 -24.53
N GLY A 955 43.03 -19.22 -23.51
CA GLY A 955 44.31 -19.92 -23.59
C GLY A 955 44.90 -20.11 -22.18
N GLY A 956 45.28 -21.30 -21.72
CA GLY A 956 45.12 -22.64 -22.30
C GLY A 956 46.34 -23.51 -22.09
N ALA A 957 46.26 -24.46 -21.15
CA ALA A 957 47.15 -25.61 -21.02
C ALA A 957 46.54 -26.64 -20.02
N ASP A 958 46.47 -27.88 -20.48
CA ASP A 958 46.77 -29.14 -19.77
C ASP A 958 46.13 -29.44 -18.40
N GLU A 959 45.23 -30.42 -18.44
CA GLU A 959 44.75 -31.26 -17.33
C GLU A 959 45.51 -32.60 -17.40
N ASP A 960 45.98 -33.16 -16.27
CA ASP A 960 46.61 -34.49 -16.29
C ASP A 960 46.33 -35.34 -15.03
N THR A 961 45.89 -36.58 -15.29
CA THR A 961 45.86 -37.80 -14.46
C THR A 961 45.36 -37.85 -12.98
N LEU A 962 44.33 -38.70 -12.77
CA LEU A 962 44.18 -39.75 -11.72
C LEU A 962 44.25 -39.37 -10.20
N GLY A 963 43.44 -39.95 -9.30
CA GLY A 963 42.36 -40.93 -9.41
C GLY A 963 42.08 -41.68 -8.07
N ALA A 964 40.96 -42.40 -7.99
CA ALA A 964 40.54 -43.31 -6.90
C ALA A 964 40.05 -42.68 -5.56
N SER A 965 39.43 -43.53 -4.73
CA SER A 965 38.46 -43.21 -3.66
C SER A 965 38.88 -43.68 -2.25
N SER A 966 38.38 -43.04 -1.18
CA SER A 966 37.80 -43.72 0.00
C SER A 966 37.17 -42.74 1.01
N ASP A 967 36.30 -43.25 1.89
CA ASP A 967 35.62 -42.54 2.99
C ASP A 967 36.56 -41.96 4.07
N VAL A 968 36.14 -40.86 4.72
CA VAL A 968 36.47 -40.56 6.13
C VAL A 968 35.29 -39.85 6.83
N THR A 969 35.06 -40.22 8.10
CA THR A 969 34.14 -39.61 9.09
C THR A 969 34.56 -38.20 9.56
N PRO A 970 33.71 -37.42 10.27
CA PRO A 970 34.03 -36.06 10.66
C PRO A 970 35.23 -35.95 11.62
N LEU A 971 36.05 -34.93 11.42
CA LEU A 971 37.19 -34.58 12.29
C LEU A 971 36.84 -33.42 13.24
N ALA A 972 37.41 -33.49 14.44
CA ALA A 972 37.23 -32.52 15.52
C ALA A 972 38.29 -31.39 15.48
N GLU A 973 38.14 -30.43 16.39
CA GLU A 973 39.07 -29.32 16.61
C GLU A 973 40.53 -29.81 16.77
N THR A 974 41.51 -29.11 16.20
CA THR A 974 42.95 -29.39 16.41
C THR A 974 43.76 -28.09 16.40
N GLU A 975 44.84 -28.05 17.19
CA GLU A 975 45.59 -26.83 17.49
C GLU A 975 46.51 -26.36 16.35
N ALA A 976 46.73 -25.05 16.26
CA ALA A 976 47.50 -24.44 15.18
C ALA A 976 49.03 -24.57 15.37
N SER A 977 49.70 -25.19 14.40
CA SER A 977 51.16 -25.11 14.22
C SER A 977 51.52 -24.12 13.09
N PRO A 978 52.68 -23.43 13.14
CA PRO A 978 53.00 -22.37 12.19
C PRO A 978 53.33 -22.90 10.79
N ILE A 979 52.53 -22.54 9.78
CA ILE A 979 52.74 -22.90 8.38
C ILE A 979 53.48 -21.77 7.66
N ALA A 980 54.48 -22.14 6.84
CA ALA A 980 55.19 -21.21 5.96
C ALA A 980 54.75 -21.38 4.49
N ASN A 981 54.69 -20.27 3.78
CA ASN A 981 54.44 -20.11 2.34
C ASN A 981 53.09 -20.60 1.78
N GLY A 982 52.29 -19.62 1.34
CA GLY A 982 51.41 -19.77 0.19
C GLY A 982 49.93 -19.74 0.52
N ASP A 983 49.43 -20.85 1.07
CA ASP A 983 47.99 -21.13 1.00
C ASP A 983 47.24 -20.91 2.31
N PHE A 984 46.17 -20.12 2.22
CA PHE A 984 45.24 -19.75 3.29
C PHE A 984 43.88 -19.45 2.64
N PRO A 985 42.74 -19.60 3.34
CA PRO A 985 41.43 -19.42 2.72
C PRO A 985 41.27 -18.02 2.13
N GLY A 986 41.13 -17.88 0.82
CA GLY A 986 41.14 -16.58 0.13
C GLY A 986 42.52 -16.08 -0.32
N SER A 987 43.55 -16.95 -0.35
CA SER A 987 44.90 -16.69 -0.88
C SER A 987 44.88 -16.14 -2.31
N SER A 988 44.05 -16.75 -3.17
CA SER A 988 43.82 -16.44 -4.59
C SER A 988 43.02 -15.16 -4.87
N SER A 989 42.42 -14.55 -3.85
CA SER A 989 41.48 -13.43 -4.01
C SER A 989 42.19 -12.08 -4.09
N THR A 990 41.82 -11.27 -5.08
CA THR A 990 42.43 -9.98 -5.42
C THR A 990 41.98 -8.84 -4.51
N TYR A 991 40.85 -8.98 -3.81
CA TYR A 991 40.34 -8.02 -2.84
C TYR A 991 39.88 -8.73 -1.56
N ARG A 992 40.41 -8.31 -0.41
CA ARG A 992 40.21 -9.00 0.88
C ARG A 992 39.70 -8.07 1.98
N ILE A 993 38.52 -8.38 2.51
CA ILE A 993 37.83 -7.59 3.54
C ILE A 993 37.78 -8.40 4.85
N LEU A 994 38.01 -7.76 6.00
CA LEU A 994 37.75 -8.32 7.33
C LEU A 994 36.66 -7.52 8.05
N GLU A 995 35.51 -8.13 8.35
CA GLU A 995 34.58 -7.62 9.37
C GLU A 995 34.97 -8.16 10.75
N VAL A 996 35.32 -7.26 11.66
CA VAL A 996 35.49 -7.59 13.08
C VAL A 996 34.18 -7.31 13.80
N GLY A 997 33.79 -8.15 14.76
CA GLY A 997 32.50 -8.06 15.45
C GLY A 997 31.32 -8.26 14.49
N CYS A 998 31.39 -9.30 13.64
CA CYS A 998 30.39 -9.54 12.60
C CYS A 998 28.99 -9.88 13.14
N GLY A 999 28.89 -10.28 14.41
CA GLY A 999 27.66 -10.76 15.02
C GLY A 999 27.07 -11.90 14.20
N VAL A 1000 25.79 -11.78 13.85
CA VAL A 1000 25.07 -12.74 12.98
C VAL A 1000 25.21 -12.43 11.48
N GLY A 1001 26.23 -11.68 11.06
CA GLY A 1001 26.56 -11.43 9.64
C GLY A 1001 25.85 -10.24 8.97
N ASN A 1002 25.32 -9.30 9.77
CA ASN A 1002 24.56 -8.13 9.30
C ASN A 1002 25.34 -7.16 8.37
N THR A 1003 26.66 -7.32 8.19
CA THR A 1003 27.42 -6.68 7.10
C THR A 1003 27.99 -7.70 6.11
N VAL A 1004 28.54 -8.83 6.59
CA VAL A 1004 29.04 -9.95 5.76
C VAL A 1004 28.10 -10.27 4.59
N PHE A 1005 26.83 -10.59 4.86
CA PHE A 1005 25.89 -11.01 3.82
C PHE A 1005 25.54 -9.86 2.84
N PRO A 1006 25.22 -8.63 3.29
CA PRO A 1006 25.14 -7.47 2.40
C PRO A 1006 26.39 -7.24 1.53
N ILE A 1007 27.62 -7.47 2.03
CA ILE A 1007 28.85 -7.35 1.22
C ILE A 1007 28.89 -8.43 0.13
N LEU A 1008 28.75 -9.71 0.50
CA LEU A 1008 28.81 -10.85 -0.43
C LEU A 1008 27.71 -10.81 -1.51
N LYS A 1009 26.56 -10.22 -1.16
CA LYS A 1009 25.37 -10.04 -2.02
C LYS A 1009 25.49 -8.83 -2.95
N THR A 1010 26.10 -7.74 -2.48
CA THR A 1010 26.32 -6.51 -3.26
C THR A 1010 27.48 -6.68 -4.24
N ASN A 1011 28.57 -7.33 -3.82
CA ASN A 1011 29.72 -7.59 -4.66
C ASN A 1011 29.82 -9.09 -5.00
N ASN A 1012 29.57 -9.41 -6.28
CA ASN A 1012 29.59 -10.78 -6.81
C ASN A 1012 30.89 -11.11 -7.57
N ASP A 1013 31.95 -10.32 -7.37
CA ASP A 1013 33.28 -10.60 -7.91
C ASP A 1013 33.84 -11.91 -7.28
N PRO A 1014 34.32 -12.88 -8.08
CA PRO A 1014 35.02 -14.06 -7.57
C PRO A 1014 36.41 -13.73 -6.98
N GLY A 1015 36.96 -12.54 -7.26
CA GLY A 1015 38.17 -12.01 -6.63
C GLY A 1015 37.96 -11.41 -5.24
N LEU A 1016 36.72 -11.34 -4.73
CA LEU A 1016 36.42 -10.91 -3.36
C LEU A 1016 36.41 -12.09 -2.39
N PHE A 1017 37.16 -11.97 -1.28
CA PHE A 1017 37.00 -12.83 -0.10
C PHE A 1017 36.73 -12.00 1.16
N VAL A 1018 35.79 -12.46 2.00
CA VAL A 1018 35.36 -11.80 3.23
C VAL A 1018 35.66 -12.65 4.46
N TYR A 1019 36.69 -12.25 5.20
CA TYR A 1019 36.93 -12.76 6.55
C TYR A 1019 35.94 -12.10 7.51
N CYS A 1020 35.42 -12.85 8.47
CA CYS A 1020 34.54 -12.29 9.48
C CYS A 1020 34.76 -12.99 10.83
N CYS A 1021 34.84 -12.22 11.91
CA CYS A 1021 35.00 -12.77 13.24
C CYS A 1021 34.21 -12.04 14.31
N ASP A 1022 33.89 -12.77 15.37
CA ASP A 1022 33.26 -12.26 16.59
C ASP A 1022 33.90 -12.96 17.80
N PHE A 1023 33.79 -12.34 18.97
CA PHE A 1023 34.22 -12.92 20.24
C PHE A 1023 33.19 -13.94 20.78
N SER A 1024 31.92 -13.78 20.38
CA SER A 1024 30.85 -14.74 20.67
C SER A 1024 30.94 -15.95 19.74
N ARG A 1025 31.06 -17.15 20.33
CA ARG A 1025 30.94 -18.41 19.59
C ARG A 1025 29.54 -18.56 19.00
N THR A 1026 28.51 -18.19 19.76
CA THR A 1026 27.10 -18.20 19.29
C THR A 1026 26.92 -17.34 18.03
N ALA A 1027 27.56 -16.16 17.96
CA ALA A 1027 27.48 -15.29 16.79
C ALA A 1027 28.07 -15.95 15.53
N VAL A 1028 29.27 -16.52 15.65
CA VAL A 1028 29.96 -17.22 14.56
C VAL A 1028 29.19 -18.47 14.11
N GLU A 1029 28.55 -19.19 15.03
CA GLU A 1029 27.66 -20.33 14.72
C GLU A 1029 26.39 -19.88 13.97
N LEU A 1030 25.80 -18.74 14.36
CA LEU A 1030 24.67 -18.12 13.64
C LEU A 1030 25.05 -17.59 12.24
N VAL A 1031 26.31 -17.16 12.03
CA VAL A 1031 26.83 -16.87 10.68
C VAL A 1031 26.96 -18.15 9.87
N LYS A 1032 27.60 -19.20 10.42
CA LYS A 1032 27.86 -20.47 9.71
C LYS A 1032 26.62 -21.28 9.37
N SER A 1033 25.54 -21.10 10.13
CA SER A 1033 24.23 -21.75 9.91
C SER A 1033 23.29 -20.94 9.01
N ASN A 1034 23.69 -19.74 8.58
CA ASN A 1034 22.93 -18.96 7.61
C ASN A 1034 23.11 -19.54 6.19
N ALA A 1035 22.01 -19.66 5.44
CA ALA A 1035 22.03 -20.17 4.07
C ALA A 1035 22.80 -19.27 3.07
N GLU A 1036 23.09 -18.01 3.41
CA GLU A 1036 23.96 -17.12 2.61
C GLU A 1036 25.46 -17.25 2.96
N TYR A 1037 25.87 -18.22 3.81
CA TYR A 1037 27.27 -18.49 4.14
C TYR A 1037 27.93 -19.44 3.14
N ASP A 1038 28.93 -18.93 2.41
CA ASP A 1038 29.69 -19.65 1.39
C ASP A 1038 31.18 -19.74 1.78
N PRO A 1039 31.67 -20.91 2.23
CA PRO A 1039 33.08 -21.13 2.59
C PRO A 1039 34.11 -20.80 1.48
N ALA A 1040 33.69 -20.74 0.20
CA ALA A 1040 34.56 -20.37 -0.90
C ALA A 1040 34.70 -18.85 -1.09
N ARG A 1041 33.83 -18.04 -0.45
CA ARG A 1041 33.83 -16.57 -0.54
C ARG A 1041 33.95 -15.87 0.82
N CYS A 1042 33.70 -16.57 1.93
CA CYS A 1042 33.90 -16.04 3.26
C CYS A 1042 34.39 -17.08 4.28
N LEU A 1043 35.07 -16.59 5.31
CA LEU A 1043 35.53 -17.40 6.46
C LEU A 1043 35.03 -16.78 7.76
N ALA A 1044 34.16 -17.49 8.46
CA ALA A 1044 33.72 -17.14 9.81
C ALA A 1044 34.56 -17.86 10.88
N PHE A 1045 35.09 -17.12 11.86
CA PHE A 1045 35.90 -17.68 12.96
C PHE A 1045 35.72 -16.92 14.27
N VAL A 1046 35.89 -17.61 15.40
CA VAL A 1046 35.86 -16.96 16.73
C VAL A 1046 37.22 -16.32 16.97
N HIS A 1047 37.25 -15.07 17.44
CA HIS A 1047 38.49 -14.36 17.73
C HIS A 1047 38.29 -13.33 18.85
N ASP A 1048 39.09 -13.42 19.92
CA ASP A 1048 39.21 -12.33 20.88
C ASP A 1048 40.18 -11.27 20.36
N LEU A 1049 39.67 -10.07 20.12
CA LEU A 1049 40.46 -8.94 19.66
C LEU A 1049 41.35 -8.35 20.78
N SER A 1050 41.03 -8.61 22.05
CA SER A 1050 41.76 -8.16 23.23
C SER A 1050 42.91 -9.09 23.65
N GLU A 1051 42.92 -10.33 23.14
CA GLU A 1051 44.00 -11.28 23.36
C GLU A 1051 45.21 -10.94 22.46
N GLU A 1052 46.38 -10.72 23.07
CA GLU A 1052 47.59 -10.31 22.37
C GLU A 1052 48.26 -11.49 21.62
N THR A 1053 48.07 -12.72 22.11
CA THR A 1053 48.64 -13.96 21.56
C THR A 1053 47.85 -14.58 20.40
N ALA A 1054 46.53 -14.38 20.34
CA ALA A 1054 45.68 -14.97 19.31
C ALA A 1054 46.06 -14.50 17.88
N SER A 1055 46.42 -15.45 17.00
CA SER A 1055 46.67 -15.17 15.59
C SER A 1055 45.36 -15.01 14.79
N PHE A 1056 45.43 -14.30 13.66
CA PHE A 1056 44.38 -14.27 12.65
C PHE A 1056 44.65 -15.35 11.58
N PRO A 1057 43.61 -15.91 10.92
CA PRO A 1057 43.77 -16.86 9.80
C PRO A 1057 44.20 -16.19 8.48
N VAL A 1058 44.93 -15.07 8.56
CA VAL A 1058 45.47 -14.30 7.43
C VAL A 1058 46.87 -13.80 7.72
N PRO A 1059 47.78 -13.74 6.73
CA PRO A 1059 49.07 -13.10 6.88
C PRO A 1059 48.96 -11.60 7.19
N GLN A 1060 49.98 -11.02 7.84
CA GLN A 1060 50.13 -9.57 7.91
C GLN A 1060 50.31 -8.96 6.51
N GLY A 1061 49.89 -7.71 6.32
CA GLY A 1061 50.02 -7.02 5.03
C GLY A 1061 49.11 -7.54 3.90
N SER A 1062 48.07 -8.34 4.21
CA SER A 1062 47.25 -9.04 3.21
C SER A 1062 45.92 -8.37 2.88
N LEU A 1063 45.33 -7.60 3.80
CA LEU A 1063 43.95 -7.09 3.70
C LEU A 1063 43.87 -5.73 2.99
N ASP A 1064 42.80 -5.55 2.20
CA ASP A 1064 42.43 -4.29 1.56
C ASP A 1064 41.63 -3.39 2.49
N VAL A 1065 40.67 -3.98 3.20
CA VAL A 1065 39.71 -3.28 4.06
C VAL A 1065 39.54 -4.03 5.38
N ILE A 1066 39.55 -3.30 6.50
CA ILE A 1066 39.05 -3.79 7.79
C ILE A 1066 37.87 -2.90 8.19
N VAL A 1067 36.76 -3.50 8.61
CA VAL A 1067 35.55 -2.78 9.05
C VAL A 1067 35.17 -3.16 10.48
N LEU A 1068 34.89 -2.14 11.30
CA LEU A 1068 34.49 -2.25 12.70
C LEU A 1068 33.20 -1.43 12.93
N ILE A 1069 32.07 -2.10 13.17
CA ILE A 1069 30.78 -1.46 13.43
C ILE A 1069 30.29 -1.81 14.84
N PHE A 1070 30.37 -0.85 15.78
CA PHE A 1070 30.06 -1.03 17.22
C PHE A 1070 30.93 -2.08 17.94
N VAL A 1071 32.22 -2.14 17.58
CA VAL A 1071 33.17 -3.17 18.06
C VAL A 1071 34.10 -2.61 19.11
N LEU A 1072 34.72 -1.46 18.83
CA LEU A 1072 35.76 -0.92 19.69
C LEU A 1072 35.17 -0.51 21.04
N SER A 1073 33.92 -0.02 21.04
CA SER A 1073 33.19 0.28 22.28
C SER A 1073 32.90 -0.94 23.17
N ALA A 1074 32.95 -2.17 22.64
CA ALA A 1074 32.72 -3.39 23.42
C ALA A 1074 33.98 -3.89 24.16
N LEU A 1075 35.18 -3.41 23.79
CA LEU A 1075 36.46 -3.76 24.41
C LEU A 1075 36.70 -2.95 25.69
N HIS A 1076 37.57 -3.46 26.57
CA HIS A 1076 38.14 -2.67 27.66
C HIS A 1076 39.05 -1.55 27.10
N PRO A 1077 39.00 -0.30 27.61
CA PRO A 1077 39.81 0.82 27.11
C PRO A 1077 41.30 0.50 26.93
N ASP A 1078 41.92 -0.09 27.94
CA ASP A 1078 43.37 -0.43 27.94
C ASP A 1078 43.78 -1.40 26.82
N LYS A 1079 42.81 -2.15 26.26
CA LYS A 1079 43.04 -3.12 25.18
C LYS A 1079 42.83 -2.52 23.78
N MET A 1080 42.03 -1.45 23.66
CA MET A 1080 41.67 -0.84 22.37
C MET A 1080 42.90 -0.45 21.53
N GLN A 1081 43.90 0.17 22.16
CA GLN A 1081 45.10 0.63 21.45
C GLN A 1081 45.95 -0.54 20.91
N ALA A 1082 46.07 -1.64 21.65
CA ALA A 1082 46.77 -2.84 21.20
C ALA A 1082 46.02 -3.52 20.05
N SER A 1083 44.69 -3.65 20.19
CA SER A 1083 43.80 -4.17 19.15
C SER A 1083 43.90 -3.41 17.83
N ILE A 1084 43.94 -2.07 17.86
CA ILE A 1084 44.08 -1.26 16.64
C ILE A 1084 45.46 -1.46 15.99
N ARG A 1085 46.55 -1.54 16.77
CA ARG A 1085 47.89 -1.86 16.26
C ARG A 1085 47.93 -3.25 15.59
N LYS A 1086 47.28 -4.25 16.20
CA LYS A 1086 47.13 -5.62 15.66
C LYS A 1086 46.42 -5.61 14.30
N LEU A 1087 45.30 -4.89 14.18
CA LEU A 1087 44.56 -4.75 12.91
C LEU A 1087 45.33 -3.95 11.85
N ALA A 1088 46.03 -2.87 12.24
CA ALA A 1088 46.87 -2.08 11.35
C ALA A 1088 48.01 -2.91 10.71
N GLN A 1089 48.50 -3.96 11.39
CA GLN A 1089 49.49 -4.89 10.80
C GLN A 1089 48.89 -5.76 9.68
N LEU A 1090 47.61 -6.13 9.76
CA LEU A 1090 46.95 -6.97 8.74
C LEU A 1090 46.68 -6.25 7.41
N LEU A 1091 46.43 -4.94 7.44
CA LEU A 1091 46.26 -4.13 6.22
C LEU A 1091 47.53 -4.12 5.36
N LYS A 1092 47.37 -4.16 4.04
CA LYS A 1092 48.42 -3.86 3.07
C LYS A 1092 48.68 -2.34 3.00
N PRO A 1093 49.86 -1.88 2.52
CA PRO A 1093 50.09 -0.45 2.25
C PRO A 1093 49.01 0.12 1.32
N GLY A 1094 48.47 1.29 1.64
CA GLY A 1094 47.32 1.88 0.96
C GLY A 1094 45.94 1.30 1.33
N GLY A 1095 45.88 0.19 2.07
CA GLY A 1095 44.65 -0.40 2.60
C GLY A 1095 43.97 0.47 3.67
N VAL A 1096 42.68 0.26 3.91
CA VAL A 1096 41.85 1.15 4.74
C VAL A 1096 41.16 0.47 5.93
N LEU A 1097 41.14 1.16 7.06
CA LEU A 1097 40.36 0.81 8.24
C LEU A 1097 39.13 1.72 8.30
N LEU A 1098 37.95 1.12 8.36
CA LEU A 1098 36.64 1.75 8.46
C LEU A 1098 36.08 1.49 9.86
N LEU A 1099 35.71 2.54 10.60
CA LEU A 1099 35.05 2.39 11.90
C LEU A 1099 33.78 3.24 11.96
N ARG A 1100 32.72 2.67 12.54
CA ARG A 1100 31.58 3.44 13.05
C ARG A 1100 31.21 2.94 14.44
N ASP A 1101 31.27 3.84 15.42
CA ASP A 1101 31.01 3.48 16.83
C ASP A 1101 30.28 4.60 17.59
N TYR A 1102 29.95 4.38 18.87
CA TYR A 1102 29.21 5.34 19.71
C TYR A 1102 30.06 6.58 20.06
N GLY A 1103 29.49 7.77 19.86
CA GLY A 1103 30.11 9.04 20.27
C GLY A 1103 29.65 9.50 21.66
N ARG A 1104 30.47 10.32 22.34
CA ARG A 1104 30.11 10.97 23.61
C ARG A 1104 28.82 11.76 23.44
N TYR A 1105 28.01 11.71 24.51
CA TYR A 1105 26.66 12.27 24.58
C TYR A 1105 25.61 11.62 23.67
N ASP A 1106 25.86 10.45 23.06
CA ASP A 1106 24.78 9.63 22.50
C ASP A 1106 23.70 9.37 23.57
N MET A 1107 22.44 9.38 23.17
CA MET A 1107 21.31 9.10 24.07
C MET A 1107 21.46 7.79 24.87
N ALA A 1108 22.19 6.78 24.37
CA ALA A 1108 22.51 5.59 25.17
C ALA A 1108 23.36 5.92 26.41
N GLN A 1109 24.38 6.79 26.30
CA GLN A 1109 25.20 7.26 27.42
C GLN A 1109 24.36 8.03 28.44
N LEU A 1110 23.51 8.94 27.95
CA LEU A 1110 22.70 9.83 28.79
C LEU A 1110 21.58 9.09 29.55
N ARG A 1111 21.16 7.91 29.07
CA ARG A 1111 20.11 7.08 29.66
C ARG A 1111 20.59 6.06 30.71
N PHE A 1112 21.90 5.94 30.95
CA PHE A 1112 22.37 5.11 32.08
C PHE A 1112 21.85 5.64 33.42
N LYS A 1113 21.80 4.73 34.40
CA LYS A 1113 21.50 5.04 35.81
C LYS A 1113 22.79 4.88 36.63
N LYS A 1114 22.85 5.52 37.79
CA LYS A 1114 23.96 5.36 38.76
C LYS A 1114 24.21 3.89 39.07
N GLY A 1115 25.48 3.51 39.26
CA GLY A 1115 25.88 2.11 39.45
C GLY A 1115 25.90 1.28 38.16
N ARG A 1116 26.17 1.90 37.01
CA ARG A 1116 26.42 1.22 35.72
C ARG A 1116 27.71 1.65 35.01
N CYS A 1117 28.45 2.59 35.59
CA CYS A 1117 29.79 2.97 35.13
C CYS A 1117 30.81 1.91 35.57
N LEU A 1118 31.73 1.54 34.67
CA LEU A 1118 32.90 0.72 34.96
C LEU A 1118 34.11 1.65 35.17
N SER A 1119 34.45 2.43 34.14
CA SER A 1119 35.48 3.47 34.14
C SER A 1119 35.00 4.69 33.32
N GLU A 1120 35.77 5.78 33.19
CA GLU A 1120 35.24 7.00 32.53
C GLU A 1120 34.76 6.69 31.10
N ASN A 1121 33.51 7.05 30.81
CA ASN A 1121 32.81 6.77 29.54
C ASN A 1121 32.56 5.29 29.22
N PHE A 1122 32.91 4.35 30.11
CA PHE A 1122 32.70 2.92 29.93
C PHE A 1122 31.58 2.41 30.84
N TYR A 1123 30.56 1.77 30.27
CA TYR A 1123 29.35 1.37 31.00
C TYR A 1123 28.92 -0.07 30.70
N VAL A 1124 28.28 -0.70 31.69
CA VAL A 1124 27.64 -2.01 31.55
C VAL A 1124 26.12 -1.88 31.35
N ARG A 1125 25.60 -2.57 30.33
CA ARG A 1125 24.19 -2.57 29.92
C ARG A 1125 23.33 -3.48 30.80
N GLY A 1126 22.02 -3.50 30.55
CA GLY A 1126 21.06 -4.32 31.31
C GLY A 1126 21.27 -5.83 31.15
N ASP A 1127 21.81 -6.24 30.01
CA ASP A 1127 22.16 -7.61 29.59
C ASP A 1127 23.59 -8.04 29.99
N GLY A 1128 24.36 -7.16 30.66
CA GLY A 1128 25.76 -7.39 31.04
C GLY A 1128 26.79 -7.09 29.94
N THR A 1129 26.37 -6.81 28.71
CA THR A 1129 27.29 -6.36 27.65
C THR A 1129 27.82 -4.95 27.91
N ARG A 1130 28.96 -4.59 27.31
CA ARG A 1130 29.71 -3.36 27.64
C ARG A 1130 29.66 -2.34 26.50
N VAL A 1131 29.82 -1.05 26.83
CA VAL A 1131 29.89 0.04 25.84
C VAL A 1131 30.71 1.24 26.34
N PHE A 1132 31.72 1.62 25.56
CA PHE A 1132 32.43 2.89 25.64
C PHE A 1132 31.80 3.95 24.73
N PHE A 1133 32.00 5.24 25.03
CA PHE A 1133 31.56 6.37 24.21
C PHE A 1133 32.76 7.28 23.88
N PHE A 1134 33.08 7.42 22.60
CA PHE A 1134 34.31 8.08 22.13
C PHE A 1134 34.13 9.56 21.81
N THR A 1135 35.22 10.33 21.90
CA THR A 1135 35.44 11.60 21.20
C THR A 1135 36.19 11.38 19.89
N GLN A 1136 36.22 12.40 19.02
CA GLN A 1136 36.96 12.30 17.75
C GLN A 1136 38.47 12.18 17.97
N ASP A 1137 38.99 12.84 19.00
CA ASP A 1137 40.42 12.97 19.24
C ASP A 1137 41.01 11.71 19.88
N GLU A 1138 40.30 11.05 20.80
CA GLU A 1138 40.69 9.72 21.32
C GLU A 1138 40.84 8.69 20.19
N LEU A 1139 39.88 8.64 19.27
CA LEU A 1139 39.97 7.77 18.08
C LEU A 1139 41.07 8.24 17.12
N HIS A 1140 41.25 9.55 16.95
CA HIS A 1140 42.30 10.07 16.08
C HIS A 1140 43.69 9.70 16.56
N GLU A 1141 43.95 9.87 17.86
CA GLU A 1141 45.21 9.51 18.50
C GLU A 1141 45.43 7.99 18.44
N MET A 1142 44.43 7.17 18.78
CA MET A 1142 44.57 5.72 18.74
C MET A 1142 44.92 5.18 17.35
N PHE A 1143 44.35 5.76 16.28
CA PHE A 1143 44.67 5.37 14.90
C PHE A 1143 46.04 5.89 14.43
N THR A 1144 46.45 7.12 14.78
CA THR A 1144 47.80 7.61 14.40
C THR A 1144 48.91 6.95 15.20
N GLN A 1145 48.70 6.64 16.48
CA GLN A 1145 49.60 5.79 17.28
C GLN A 1145 49.71 4.34 16.76
N ALA A 1146 48.81 3.92 15.87
CA ALA A 1146 48.87 2.63 15.17
C ALA A 1146 49.48 2.73 13.75
N GLY A 1147 50.00 3.90 13.36
CA GLY A 1147 50.62 4.11 12.05
C GLY A 1147 49.62 4.26 10.90
N LEU A 1148 48.39 4.69 11.18
CA LEU A 1148 47.36 4.92 10.16
C LEU A 1148 47.09 6.42 9.96
N GLU A 1149 47.04 6.84 8.70
CA GLU A 1149 46.76 8.21 8.26
C GLU A 1149 45.26 8.52 8.27
N LYS A 1150 44.88 9.71 8.74
CA LYS A 1150 43.48 10.18 8.77
C LYS A 1150 42.98 10.52 7.36
N VAL A 1151 42.01 9.77 6.85
CA VAL A 1151 41.27 10.12 5.61
C VAL A 1151 39.95 10.82 5.96
N GLN A 1152 39.26 10.36 7.00
CA GLN A 1152 38.00 10.92 7.49
C GLN A 1152 37.85 10.64 8.98
N ASN A 1153 37.36 11.62 9.73
CA ASN A 1153 36.91 11.46 11.12
C ASN A 1153 35.80 12.50 11.33
N LEU A 1154 34.56 12.04 11.54
CA LEU A 1154 33.37 12.88 11.67
C LEU A 1154 32.53 12.46 12.89
N VAL A 1155 31.93 13.43 13.60
CA VAL A 1155 30.78 13.16 14.45
C VAL A 1155 29.50 13.21 13.62
N ASP A 1156 28.72 12.14 13.66
CA ASP A 1156 27.41 12.03 13.02
C ASP A 1156 26.32 12.22 14.08
N ARG A 1157 25.77 13.45 14.18
CA ARG A 1157 24.72 13.86 15.13
C ARG A 1157 23.35 13.81 14.43
N ARG A 1158 22.52 12.79 14.69
CA ARG A 1158 21.19 12.66 14.04
C ARG A 1158 20.04 12.73 15.04
N LEU A 1159 18.98 13.45 14.68
CA LEU A 1159 17.72 13.45 15.42
C LEU A 1159 16.81 12.32 14.93
N GLN A 1160 16.68 11.26 15.72
CA GLN A 1160 15.69 10.21 15.47
C GLN A 1160 14.37 10.57 16.16
N VAL A 1161 13.26 10.58 15.40
CA VAL A 1161 11.91 10.85 15.93
C VAL A 1161 11.09 9.57 16.05
N ASN A 1162 10.76 9.16 17.26
CA ASN A 1162 9.71 8.16 17.47
C ASN A 1162 8.35 8.85 17.39
N ARG A 1163 7.82 8.99 16.17
CA ARG A 1163 6.55 9.67 15.89
C ARG A 1163 5.36 9.10 16.70
N GLY A 1164 5.37 7.79 16.97
CA GLY A 1164 4.32 7.13 17.76
C GLY A 1164 4.39 7.36 19.28
N LYS A 1165 5.54 7.82 19.81
CA LYS A 1165 5.68 8.23 21.22
C LYS A 1165 5.95 9.73 21.40
N GLN A 1166 5.95 10.50 20.32
CA GLN A 1166 6.42 11.90 20.26
C GLN A 1166 7.81 12.13 20.87
N LEU A 1167 8.65 11.09 20.95
CA LEU A 1167 9.98 11.16 21.57
C LEU A 1167 11.04 11.54 20.52
N THR A 1168 11.72 12.64 20.77
CA THR A 1168 12.99 13.01 20.14
C THR A 1168 14.14 12.20 20.77
N MET A 1169 15.07 11.73 19.92
CA MET A 1169 16.19 10.88 20.31
C MET A 1169 17.45 11.33 19.57
N TYR A 1170 18.27 12.15 20.23
CA TYR A 1170 19.54 12.61 19.69
C TYR A 1170 20.56 11.48 19.72
N ARG A 1171 20.97 11.02 18.54
CA ARG A 1171 21.99 10.00 18.37
C ARG A 1171 23.32 10.62 17.99
N VAL A 1172 24.40 10.08 18.55
CA VAL A 1172 25.77 10.54 18.28
C VAL A 1172 26.64 9.34 17.98
N TRP A 1173 27.22 9.34 16.79
CA TRP A 1173 28.20 8.35 16.35
C TRP A 1173 29.49 9.04 15.94
N ILE A 1174 30.58 8.29 15.92
CA ILE A 1174 31.80 8.71 15.25
C ILE A 1174 32.04 7.77 14.08
N GLN A 1175 32.30 8.35 12.92
CA GLN A 1175 32.61 7.66 11.68
C GLN A 1175 34.04 8.00 11.26
N CYS A 1176 34.88 6.98 11.18
CA CYS A 1176 36.30 7.08 10.87
C CYS A 1176 36.65 6.29 9.60
N LYS A 1177 37.55 6.85 8.80
CA LYS A 1177 38.28 6.15 7.73
C LYS A 1177 39.74 6.53 7.84
N TYR A 1178 40.58 5.53 8.05
CA TYR A 1178 42.02 5.68 8.15
C TYR A 1178 42.70 4.79 7.11
N ARG A 1179 43.88 5.18 6.61
CA ARG A 1179 44.64 4.44 5.60
C ARG A 1179 45.98 4.02 6.18
N LYS A 1180 46.48 2.83 5.86
CA LYS A 1180 47.87 2.45 6.12
C LYS A 1180 48.79 3.10 5.08
N ALA A 1181 49.87 3.72 5.55
CA ALA A 1181 50.95 4.21 4.68
C ALA A 1181 51.59 3.07 3.87
#